data_AF-A0A940QEH7-F1
#
_entry.id   AF-A0A940QEH7-F1
#
_cell.length_a   1.000
_cell.length_b   1.000
_cell.length_c   1.000
_cell.angle_alpha   90.00
_cell.angle_beta   90.00
_cell.angle_gamma   90.00
#
_symmetry.space_group_name_H-M   'P 1'
#
loop_
_entity.id
_entity.type
_entity.pdbx_description
1 polymer ?
#
loop_
_entity_poly.entity_id
_entity_poly.type
_entity_poly.pdbx_seq_one_letter_code
_entity_poly.pdbx_strand_id
1 'polypeptide(L)'
;MINALKRFYGSFGDRGVMMVIFMVSVTVHSLLAMPMELPAVNPDEIGVASIAAFYSGRDWSALMGQVSYYYGYVQAIFYAPLFLFINNSYVLYKACLIMNGVLMSFIPVIAYHISTKLAVPKVWQRLTIALCCGAYITYIAHSKFIWNEAICSLLPWVLMWIMFMSMDCQKDGPRVIWSAAAGVLCAVCYGAHSRLLAVVIAFIMTVLIVRIFMRRRIFVLPVFLLSALLGFVGEHFCKKNIQQLVWNGKASGNTFESEAGRVLGLFEEGGFGRFMSTLFGHIYTFMTSTAGLGAVACVVFFLLVFVRIREWNRNRRGVIIDGVKVYEPDTKHTYSARVTTLGIYAFLAVGGSMLLSVLFKFNSGQISSIKDLTMFGRYTDNVAPLAVMLVMVFMFRYRLNIRHIAWSAIVYAYCCLGFFTVSWQMLEKARGYRESPMLGLMPWRIGEDYTRTFTVQSFIIMTSVVFSVLALFAVFILCTRKRSRELMSGLCCCLFVYTTVFAGTVYLPARAEENLAKTEPARLVSELLYNETASPVIVAYNIGSRNAGLVQFLNLNTRVAIIRKAKNIPENCIIIADEEEQLPLEPGSFDYIGTEGGLSVYAKGETARDYMRYKHSADITALVSDGGTIPAQELSDH
;
A
#
# COMPACT_ATOMS: atom_id res chain seq x y z
N MET A 1 33.89 -16.71 7.81
CA MET A 1 32.75 -15.78 7.63
C MET A 1 32.96 -14.40 8.27
N ILE A 2 33.19 -14.29 9.59
CA ILE A 2 33.33 -12.99 10.29
C ILE A 2 34.47 -12.11 9.73
N ASN A 3 35.64 -12.68 9.40
CA ASN A 3 36.75 -11.93 8.83
C ASN A 3 36.46 -11.42 7.40
N ALA A 4 35.69 -12.17 6.61
CA ALA A 4 35.26 -11.75 5.29
C ALA A 4 34.26 -10.58 5.37
N LEU A 5 33.32 -10.62 6.31
CA LEU A 5 32.39 -9.53 6.59
C LEU A 5 33.11 -8.26 7.06
N LYS A 6 34.13 -8.40 7.93
CA LYS A 6 34.97 -7.26 8.35
C LYS A 6 35.74 -6.65 7.18
N ARG A 7 36.33 -7.48 6.31
CA ARG A 7 37.00 -7.01 5.09
C ARG A 7 36.02 -6.30 4.15
N PHE A 8 34.86 -6.88 3.89
CA PHE A 8 33.81 -6.27 3.06
C PHE A 8 33.38 -4.89 3.58
N TYR A 9 33.08 -4.78 4.88
CA TYR A 9 32.72 -3.49 5.47
C TYR A 9 33.90 -2.51 5.46
N GLY A 10 35.13 -2.98 5.65
CA GLY A 10 36.34 -2.15 5.52
C GLY A 10 36.51 -1.58 4.10
N SER A 11 36.17 -2.36 3.07
CA SER A 11 36.31 -1.94 1.66
C SER A 11 35.16 -1.07 1.15
N PHE A 12 33.91 -1.36 1.53
CA PHE A 12 32.72 -0.73 0.94
C PHE A 12 31.88 0.12 1.91
N GLY A 13 32.17 0.04 3.21
CA GLY A 13 31.48 0.77 4.26
C GLY A 13 29.95 0.63 4.22
N ASP A 14 29.25 1.70 4.59
CA ASP A 14 27.79 1.74 4.61
C ASP A 14 27.16 1.61 3.20
N ARG A 15 27.87 2.02 2.14
CA ARG A 15 27.36 1.91 0.76
C ARG A 15 27.24 0.44 0.32
N GLY A 16 28.24 -0.38 0.62
CA GLY A 16 28.18 -1.82 0.34
C GLY A 16 27.06 -2.51 1.12
N VAL A 17 26.86 -2.13 2.38
CA VAL A 17 25.76 -2.68 3.20
C VAL A 17 24.40 -2.33 2.61
N MET A 18 24.18 -1.06 2.20
CA MET A 18 22.94 -0.64 1.55
C MET A 18 22.66 -1.41 0.26
N MET A 19 23.68 -1.67 -0.56
CA MET A 19 23.54 -2.48 -1.78
C MET A 19 23.11 -3.92 -1.45
N VAL A 20 23.72 -4.55 -0.43
CA VAL A 20 23.35 -5.90 0.01
C VAL A 20 21.91 -5.94 0.53
N ILE A 21 21.50 -4.97 1.36
CA ILE A 21 20.11 -4.86 1.83
C ILE A 21 19.15 -4.80 0.65
N PHE A 22 19.45 -3.96 -0.35
CA PHE A 22 18.62 -3.83 -1.54
C PHE A 22 18.51 -5.15 -2.30
N MET A 23 19.63 -5.79 -2.62
CA MET A 23 19.64 -7.06 -3.38
C MET A 23 18.91 -8.20 -2.66
N VAL A 24 19.13 -8.34 -1.35
CA VAL A 24 18.42 -9.35 -0.53
C VAL A 24 16.93 -9.06 -0.50
N SER A 25 16.55 -7.81 -0.28
CA SER A 25 15.14 -7.40 -0.25
C SER A 25 14.45 -7.66 -1.60
N VAL A 26 15.08 -7.30 -2.72
CA VAL A 26 14.54 -7.57 -4.07
C VAL A 26 14.34 -9.08 -4.26
N THR A 27 15.35 -9.87 -3.89
CA THR A 27 15.28 -11.34 -4.02
C THR A 27 14.11 -11.91 -3.23
N VAL A 28 13.95 -11.51 -1.95
CA VAL A 28 12.83 -11.95 -1.11
C VAL A 28 11.49 -11.53 -1.70
N HIS A 29 11.35 -10.27 -2.13
CA HIS A 29 10.10 -9.82 -2.74
C HIS A 29 9.79 -10.55 -4.06
N SER A 30 10.79 -10.85 -4.90
CA SER A 30 10.59 -11.58 -6.15
C SER A 30 10.16 -13.03 -5.90
N LEU A 31 10.82 -13.73 -4.96
CA LEU A 31 10.45 -15.10 -4.60
C LEU A 31 9.01 -15.19 -4.07
N LEU A 32 8.61 -14.24 -3.24
CA LEU A 32 7.25 -14.18 -2.69
C LEU A 32 6.17 -13.80 -3.73
N ALA A 33 6.56 -13.30 -4.91
CA ALA A 33 5.62 -13.02 -6.00
C ALA A 33 5.34 -14.24 -6.89
N MET A 34 6.11 -15.33 -6.75
CA MET A 34 6.01 -16.51 -7.60
C MET A 34 4.65 -17.22 -7.61
N PRO A 35 3.83 -17.23 -6.54
CA PRO A 35 2.51 -17.85 -6.59
C PRO A 35 1.46 -17.09 -7.43
N MET A 36 1.64 -15.79 -7.69
CA MET A 36 0.59 -14.91 -8.23
C MET A 36 0.62 -14.82 -9.76
N GLU A 37 -0.35 -15.38 -10.48
CA GLU A 37 -0.25 -15.53 -11.95
C GLU A 37 -0.92 -14.43 -12.77
N LEU A 38 -2.09 -13.96 -12.35
CA LEU A 38 -2.88 -12.96 -13.08
C LEU A 38 -3.55 -11.95 -12.11
N PRO A 39 -3.94 -10.76 -12.60
CA PRO A 39 -4.69 -9.79 -11.82
C PRO A 39 -6.01 -10.37 -11.30
N ALA A 40 -6.29 -10.19 -10.01
CA ALA A 40 -7.49 -10.73 -9.38
C ALA A 40 -8.16 -9.79 -8.38
N VAL A 41 -7.51 -8.68 -8.01
CA VAL A 41 -8.10 -7.62 -7.19
C VAL A 41 -8.73 -6.57 -8.11
N ASN A 42 -9.99 -6.80 -8.46
CA ASN A 42 -10.79 -5.88 -9.27
C ASN A 42 -11.55 -4.87 -8.38
N PRO A 43 -11.61 -3.56 -8.75
CA PRO A 43 -11.01 -2.93 -9.93
C PRO A 43 -9.58 -2.38 -9.71
N ASP A 44 -9.01 -2.50 -8.51
CA ASP A 44 -7.74 -1.86 -8.14
C ASP A 44 -6.56 -2.21 -9.10
N GLU A 45 -6.39 -3.48 -9.48
CA GLU A 45 -5.30 -3.90 -10.37
C GLU A 45 -5.51 -3.49 -11.83
N ILE A 46 -6.72 -3.69 -12.35
CA ILE A 46 -7.08 -3.33 -13.73
C ILE A 46 -7.03 -1.82 -13.93
N GLY A 47 -7.41 -1.03 -12.92
CA GLY A 47 -7.33 0.44 -12.98
C GLY A 47 -5.90 0.97 -13.11
N VAL A 48 -4.92 0.33 -12.47
CA VAL A 48 -3.51 0.75 -12.62
C VAL A 48 -2.91 0.20 -13.90
N ALA A 49 -3.27 -1.03 -14.28
CA ALA A 49 -2.88 -1.64 -15.55
C ALA A 49 -3.36 -0.82 -16.76
N SER A 50 -4.58 -0.29 -16.73
CA SER A 50 -5.14 0.50 -17.83
C SER A 50 -4.41 1.82 -18.05
N ILE A 51 -3.94 2.47 -16.97
CA ILE A 51 -3.11 3.67 -17.07
C ILE A 51 -1.73 3.33 -17.65
N ALA A 52 -1.15 2.20 -17.23
CA ALA A 52 0.13 1.74 -17.79
C ALA A 52 0.00 1.36 -19.28
N ALA A 53 -1.10 0.72 -19.64
CA ALA A 53 -1.47 0.43 -21.02
C ALA A 53 -1.59 1.72 -21.85
N PHE A 54 -2.29 2.73 -21.33
CA PHE A 54 -2.39 4.06 -21.94
C PHE A 54 -1.02 4.72 -22.14
N TYR A 55 -0.15 4.73 -21.13
CA TYR A 55 1.21 5.25 -21.26
C TYR A 55 2.06 4.49 -22.28
N SER A 56 1.74 3.22 -22.54
CA SER A 56 2.38 2.39 -23.56
C SER A 56 1.75 2.50 -24.97
N GLY A 57 0.75 3.38 -25.16
CA GLY A 57 0.06 3.57 -26.44
C GLY A 57 -1.10 2.62 -26.72
N ARG A 58 -1.54 1.84 -25.73
CA ARG A 58 -2.70 0.94 -25.84
C ARG A 58 -3.97 1.62 -25.32
N ASP A 59 -5.11 1.22 -25.85
CA ASP A 59 -6.40 1.87 -25.54
C ASP A 59 -7.38 0.90 -24.86
N TRP A 60 -7.57 1.09 -23.55
CA TRP A 60 -8.53 0.34 -22.73
C TRP A 60 -9.73 1.20 -22.31
N SER A 61 -9.94 2.35 -22.97
CA SER A 61 -10.96 3.33 -22.57
C SER A 61 -12.40 2.82 -22.68
N ALA A 62 -12.65 1.88 -23.60
CA ALA A 62 -13.96 1.26 -23.78
C ALA A 62 -14.39 0.45 -22.54
N LEU A 63 -13.46 -0.31 -21.95
CA LEU A 63 -13.66 -1.03 -20.69
C LEU A 63 -13.77 -0.04 -19.53
N MET A 64 -12.76 0.84 -19.39
CA MET A 64 -12.62 1.69 -18.22
C MET A 64 -13.71 2.76 -18.13
N GLY A 65 -14.29 3.19 -19.26
CA GLY A 65 -15.48 4.04 -19.28
C GLY A 65 -16.72 3.41 -18.62
N GLN A 66 -16.73 2.08 -18.41
CA GLN A 66 -17.77 1.36 -17.67
C GLN A 66 -17.32 0.98 -16.25
N VAL A 67 -16.00 0.88 -16.01
CA VAL A 67 -15.41 0.59 -14.70
C VAL A 67 -15.01 1.92 -14.05
N SER A 68 -15.97 2.65 -13.49
CA SER A 68 -15.78 4.05 -13.05
C SER A 68 -14.71 4.32 -11.99
N TYR A 69 -14.07 3.33 -11.36
CA TYR A 69 -13.17 3.57 -10.23
C TYR A 69 -11.76 4.01 -10.61
N TYR A 70 -11.28 5.13 -10.03
CA TYR A 70 -9.92 5.68 -10.21
C TYR A 70 -9.16 5.82 -8.88
N TYR A 71 -7.92 5.35 -8.82
CA TYR A 71 -7.13 5.26 -7.56
C TYR A 71 -5.77 5.97 -7.57
N GLY A 72 -5.40 6.66 -8.65
CA GLY A 72 -4.11 7.34 -8.83
C GLY A 72 -3.28 6.74 -9.99
N TYR A 73 -2.25 7.47 -10.43
CA TYR A 73 -1.52 7.18 -11.68
C TYR A 73 -0.01 6.98 -11.54
N VAL A 74 0.58 7.36 -10.40
CA VAL A 74 2.05 7.38 -10.25
C VAL A 74 2.65 5.97 -10.31
N GLN A 75 1.98 4.96 -9.76
CA GLN A 75 2.44 3.56 -9.83
C GLN A 75 2.58 3.09 -11.29
N ALA A 76 1.63 3.47 -12.16
CA ALA A 76 1.60 3.05 -13.55
C ALA A 76 2.81 3.54 -14.37
N ILE A 77 3.46 4.64 -13.95
CA ILE A 77 4.70 5.13 -14.58
C ILE A 77 5.79 4.05 -14.54
N PHE A 78 5.86 3.27 -13.45
CA PHE A 78 6.86 2.21 -13.31
C PHE A 78 6.52 0.93 -14.10
N TYR A 79 5.23 0.73 -14.42
CA TYR A 79 4.79 -0.40 -15.23
C TYR A 79 4.79 -0.10 -16.73
N ALA A 80 4.67 1.17 -17.14
CA ALA A 80 4.59 1.55 -18.55
C ALA A 80 5.73 1.01 -19.43
N PRO A 81 7.02 1.02 -19.00
CA PRO A 81 8.08 0.38 -19.77
C PRO A 81 7.88 -1.13 -19.94
N LEU A 82 7.34 -1.82 -18.92
CA LEU A 82 7.08 -3.26 -19.00
C LEU A 82 5.97 -3.56 -20.01
N PHE A 83 4.90 -2.75 -19.99
CA PHE A 83 3.84 -2.83 -20.99
C PHE A 83 4.40 -2.58 -22.40
N LEU A 84 5.32 -1.65 -22.60
CA LEU A 84 5.90 -1.39 -23.93
C LEU A 84 6.66 -2.60 -24.50
N PHE A 85 7.38 -3.35 -23.68
CA PHE A 85 8.30 -4.40 -24.15
C PHE A 85 7.76 -5.83 -24.00
N ILE A 86 6.74 -6.07 -23.17
CA ILE A 86 6.24 -7.42 -22.86
C ILE A 86 4.81 -7.58 -23.39
N ASN A 87 4.62 -8.51 -24.33
CA ASN A 87 3.31 -8.83 -24.91
C ASN A 87 2.63 -10.04 -24.25
N ASN A 88 3.38 -10.91 -23.58
CA ASN A 88 2.80 -12.03 -22.84
C ASN A 88 2.28 -11.53 -21.48
N SER A 89 0.97 -11.62 -21.26
CA SER A 89 0.31 -11.09 -20.07
C SER A 89 0.76 -11.72 -18.75
N TYR A 90 1.11 -13.01 -18.74
CA TYR A 90 1.63 -13.69 -17.55
C TYR A 90 3.02 -13.17 -17.18
N VAL A 91 3.91 -13.08 -18.16
CA VAL A 91 5.26 -12.51 -17.95
C VAL A 91 5.17 -11.04 -17.55
N LEU A 92 4.25 -10.28 -18.16
CA LEU A 92 4.01 -8.89 -17.84
C LEU A 92 3.54 -8.72 -16.39
N TYR A 93 2.58 -9.53 -15.95
CA TYR A 93 2.09 -9.50 -14.57
C TYR A 93 3.22 -9.76 -13.57
N LYS A 94 4.00 -10.83 -13.79
CA LYS A 94 5.17 -11.15 -12.96
C LYS A 94 6.21 -10.03 -12.93
N ALA A 95 6.50 -9.43 -14.09
CA ALA A 95 7.44 -8.32 -14.18
C ALA A 95 6.95 -7.10 -13.37
N CYS A 96 5.66 -6.79 -13.40
CA CYS A 96 5.06 -5.73 -12.57
C CYS A 96 5.18 -6.04 -11.07
N LEU A 97 4.99 -7.30 -10.65
CA LEU A 97 5.18 -7.69 -9.25
C LEU A 97 6.65 -7.61 -8.81
N ILE A 98 7.59 -7.95 -9.68
CA ILE A 98 9.03 -7.75 -9.44
C ILE A 98 9.35 -6.26 -9.32
N MET A 99 8.78 -5.42 -10.17
CA MET A 99 8.93 -3.96 -10.08
C MET A 99 8.42 -3.43 -8.73
N ASN A 100 7.31 -3.94 -8.20
CA ASN A 100 6.88 -3.63 -6.84
C ASN A 100 7.91 -4.04 -5.79
N GLY A 101 8.50 -5.23 -5.95
CA GLY A 101 9.60 -5.69 -5.09
C GLY A 101 10.80 -4.74 -5.11
N VAL A 102 11.17 -4.21 -6.28
CA VAL A 102 12.23 -3.21 -6.45
C VAL A 102 11.89 -1.92 -5.70
N LEU A 103 10.67 -1.39 -5.87
CA LEU A 103 10.22 -0.18 -5.18
C LEU A 103 10.23 -0.35 -3.66
N MET A 104 9.68 -1.46 -3.16
CA MET A 104 9.62 -1.74 -1.73
C MET A 104 11.00 -1.93 -1.10
N SER A 105 11.98 -2.41 -1.87
CA SER A 105 13.34 -2.64 -1.39
C SER A 105 14.12 -1.35 -1.07
N PHE A 106 13.64 -0.19 -1.50
CA PHE A 106 14.18 1.10 -1.06
C PHE A 106 13.84 1.43 0.40
N ILE A 107 12.73 0.92 0.94
CA ILE A 107 12.30 1.18 2.32
C ILE A 107 13.37 0.76 3.36
N PRO A 108 13.82 -0.51 3.41
CA PRO A 108 14.85 -0.93 4.36
C PRO A 108 16.18 -0.21 4.13
N VAL A 109 16.51 0.16 2.88
CA VAL A 109 17.71 0.96 2.56
C VAL A 109 17.61 2.37 3.15
N ILE A 110 16.49 3.05 2.96
CA ILE A 110 16.23 4.37 3.55
C ILE A 110 16.28 4.27 5.08
N ALA A 111 15.65 3.26 5.68
CA ALA A 111 15.67 3.03 7.12
C ALA A 111 17.11 2.89 7.65
N TYR A 112 17.97 2.11 6.98
CA TYR A 112 19.39 1.98 7.32
C TYR A 112 20.14 3.32 7.21
N HIS A 113 19.95 4.01 6.09
CA HIS A 113 20.63 5.28 5.80
C HIS A 113 20.26 6.36 6.82
N ILE A 114 18.96 6.54 7.09
CA ILE A 114 18.47 7.52 8.06
C ILE A 114 18.87 7.14 9.49
N SER A 115 18.95 5.85 9.84
CA SER A 115 19.49 5.41 11.13
C SER A 115 20.93 5.88 11.36
N THR A 116 21.75 5.95 10.31
CA THR A 116 23.10 6.52 10.36
C THR A 116 23.07 8.02 10.66
N LYS A 117 22.19 8.76 9.98
CA LYS A 117 21.97 10.20 10.24
C LYS A 117 21.39 10.47 11.64
N LEU A 118 20.69 9.49 12.21
CA LEU A 118 20.21 9.47 13.58
C LEU A 118 21.24 8.93 14.57
N ALA A 119 22.51 8.79 14.16
CA ALA A 119 23.65 8.35 14.96
C ALA A 119 23.38 7.10 15.80
N VAL A 120 22.70 6.11 15.19
CA VAL A 120 22.65 4.75 15.73
C VAL A 120 24.06 4.16 15.64
N PRO A 121 24.66 3.72 16.76
CA PRO A 121 26.12 3.57 16.85
C PRO A 121 26.68 2.33 16.14
N LYS A 122 25.94 1.22 16.08
CA LYS A 122 26.47 -0.05 15.53
C LYS A 122 25.77 -0.43 14.22
N VAL A 123 26.52 -0.99 13.27
CA VAL A 123 26.02 -1.50 11.98
C VAL A 123 24.85 -2.48 12.18
N TRP A 124 25.01 -3.47 13.06
CA TRP A 124 23.97 -4.49 13.29
C TRP A 124 22.65 -3.87 13.80
N GLN A 125 22.70 -2.78 14.57
CA GLN A 125 21.49 -2.09 15.04
C GLN A 125 20.75 -1.41 13.89
N ARG A 126 21.50 -0.81 12.97
CA ARG A 126 20.95 -0.22 11.74
C ARG A 126 20.36 -1.29 10.82
N LEU A 127 20.99 -2.47 10.74
CA LEU A 127 20.45 -3.63 10.04
C LEU A 127 19.15 -4.13 10.67
N THR A 128 19.08 -4.20 12.00
CA THR A 128 17.83 -4.57 12.71
C THR A 128 16.70 -3.58 12.43
N ILE A 129 16.98 -2.28 12.44
CA ILE A 129 15.99 -1.25 12.06
C ILE A 129 15.51 -1.48 10.63
N ALA A 130 16.45 -1.64 9.69
CA ALA A 130 16.13 -1.88 8.28
C ALA A 130 15.24 -3.11 8.09
N LEU A 131 15.59 -4.23 8.74
CA LEU A 131 14.80 -5.46 8.70
C LEU A 131 13.39 -5.24 9.24
N CYS A 132 13.24 -4.70 10.45
CA CYS A 132 11.91 -4.55 11.07
C CYS A 132 11.01 -3.55 10.32
N CYS A 133 11.59 -2.53 9.70
CA CYS A 133 10.83 -1.57 8.90
C CYS A 133 10.47 -2.11 7.49
N GLY A 134 11.32 -2.95 6.90
CA GLY A 134 11.07 -3.55 5.58
C GLY A 134 10.20 -4.81 5.62
N ALA A 135 10.28 -5.60 6.69
CA ALA A 135 9.60 -6.89 6.86
C ALA A 135 8.19 -6.77 7.49
N TYR A 136 7.57 -5.58 7.44
CA TYR A 136 6.20 -5.42 7.90
C TYR A 136 5.23 -6.15 6.96
N ILE A 137 4.32 -6.94 7.50
CA ILE A 137 3.52 -7.89 6.71
C ILE A 137 2.78 -7.25 5.54
N THR A 138 2.18 -6.08 5.75
CA THR A 138 1.39 -5.42 4.70
C THR A 138 2.27 -4.89 3.58
N TYR A 139 3.52 -4.49 3.88
CA TYR A 139 4.52 -4.17 2.86
C TYR A 139 4.87 -5.38 2.00
N ILE A 140 5.03 -6.55 2.63
CA ILE A 140 5.33 -7.80 1.92
C ILE A 140 4.14 -8.20 1.05
N ALA A 141 2.98 -8.41 1.65
CA ALA A 141 1.83 -9.01 1.00
C ALA A 141 1.14 -8.08 -0.01
N HIS A 142 0.92 -6.80 0.32
CA HIS A 142 0.30 -5.89 -0.63
C HIS A 142 1.21 -5.54 -1.82
N SER A 143 2.53 -5.73 -1.73
CA SER A 143 3.40 -5.56 -2.90
C SER A 143 3.20 -6.64 -3.98
N LYS A 144 2.39 -7.67 -3.74
CA LYS A 144 2.15 -8.82 -4.65
C LYS A 144 0.91 -8.70 -5.52
N PHE A 145 0.42 -7.48 -5.69
CA PHE A 145 -0.68 -7.14 -6.60
C PHE A 145 -0.30 -5.87 -7.36
N ILE A 146 -0.78 -5.71 -8.60
CA ILE A 146 -0.44 -4.55 -9.46
C ILE A 146 -1.26 -3.28 -9.16
N TRP A 147 -1.46 -2.94 -7.90
CA TRP A 147 -2.15 -1.74 -7.43
C TRP A 147 -1.21 -0.69 -6.81
N ASN A 148 -1.74 0.41 -6.29
CA ASN A 148 -0.97 1.57 -5.82
C ASN A 148 -0.26 1.39 -4.46
N GLU A 149 -0.31 0.22 -3.82
CA GLU A 149 0.22 0.06 -2.45
C GLU A 149 1.75 0.20 -2.38
N ALA A 150 2.50 -0.29 -3.36
CA ALA A 150 3.97 -0.23 -3.33
C ALA A 150 4.49 1.22 -3.29
N ILE A 151 4.02 2.07 -4.21
CA ILE A 151 4.38 3.49 -4.20
C ILE A 151 3.79 4.22 -2.99
N CYS A 152 2.58 3.85 -2.53
CA CYS A 152 1.98 4.45 -1.34
C CYS A 152 2.79 4.18 -0.07
N SER A 153 3.38 2.99 0.03
CA SER A 153 4.28 2.61 1.12
C SER A 153 5.63 3.30 1.01
N LEU A 154 6.19 3.46 -0.20
CA LEU A 154 7.52 4.04 -0.40
C LEU A 154 7.57 5.56 -0.18
N LEU A 155 6.59 6.31 -0.69
CA LEU A 155 6.65 7.78 -0.71
C LEU A 155 6.79 8.46 0.67
N PRO A 156 6.14 8.00 1.77
CA PRO A 156 6.41 8.51 3.11
C PRO A 156 7.88 8.40 3.53
N TRP A 157 8.56 7.32 3.12
CA TRP A 157 9.98 7.12 3.38
C TRP A 157 10.85 8.06 2.54
N VAL A 158 10.48 8.31 1.29
CA VAL A 158 11.19 9.26 0.41
C VAL A 158 11.05 10.70 0.94
N LEU A 159 9.86 11.09 1.39
CA LEU A 159 9.66 12.39 2.05
C LEU A 159 10.56 12.54 3.29
N MET A 160 10.57 11.53 4.16
CA MET A 160 11.49 11.51 5.30
C MET A 160 12.94 11.60 4.85
N TRP A 161 13.33 10.85 3.82
CA TRP A 161 14.69 10.85 3.30
C TRP A 161 15.11 12.23 2.83
N ILE A 162 14.32 12.89 1.97
CA ILE A 162 14.59 14.25 1.48
C ILE A 162 14.70 15.25 2.63
N MET A 163 13.83 15.16 3.63
CA MET A 163 13.90 16.01 4.83
C MET A 163 15.27 15.89 5.52
N PHE A 164 15.75 14.66 5.76
CA PHE A 164 17.05 14.43 6.38
C PHE A 164 18.24 14.77 5.48
N MET A 165 18.10 14.65 4.15
CA MET A 165 19.13 15.12 3.21
C MET A 165 19.25 16.64 3.22
N SER A 166 18.12 17.35 3.25
CA SER A 166 18.09 18.81 3.33
C SER A 166 18.64 19.34 4.66
N MET A 167 18.38 18.65 5.77
CA MET A 167 18.94 18.98 7.09
C MET A 167 20.46 18.90 7.16
N ASP A 168 21.10 18.14 6.28
CA ASP A 168 22.56 17.98 6.24
C ASP A 168 23.24 19.01 5.32
N CYS A 169 22.46 19.78 4.56
CA CYS A 169 23.02 20.82 3.69
C CYS A 169 23.60 21.97 4.53
N GLN A 170 24.88 22.30 4.29
CA GLN A 170 25.53 23.46 4.90
C GLN A 170 25.31 24.74 4.09
N LYS A 171 25.29 24.62 2.76
CA LYS A 171 25.08 25.73 1.81
C LYS A 171 23.62 25.80 1.35
N ASP A 172 23.15 27.00 1.01
CA ASP A 172 21.76 27.21 0.60
C ASP A 172 21.46 26.66 -0.81
N GLY A 173 22.42 26.63 -1.74
CA GLY A 173 22.22 26.08 -3.10
C GLY A 173 21.66 24.64 -3.11
N PRO A 174 22.36 23.65 -2.52
CA PRO A 174 21.83 22.29 -2.41
C PRO A 174 20.50 22.22 -1.64
N ARG A 175 20.32 23.05 -0.61
CA ARG A 175 19.08 23.11 0.16
C ARG A 175 17.89 23.60 -0.68
N VAL A 176 18.11 24.52 -1.61
CA VAL A 176 17.09 24.99 -2.58
C VAL A 176 16.61 23.82 -3.43
N ILE A 177 17.52 22.98 -3.95
CA ILE A 177 17.17 21.80 -4.76
C ILE A 177 16.31 20.83 -3.95
N TRP A 178 16.73 20.50 -2.72
CA TRP A 178 15.93 19.63 -1.85
C TRP A 178 14.58 20.24 -1.47
N SER A 179 14.50 21.56 -1.34
CA SER A 179 13.24 22.28 -1.06
C SER A 179 12.29 22.17 -2.25
N ALA A 180 12.80 22.37 -3.47
CA ALA A 180 12.02 22.21 -4.70
C ALA A 180 11.55 20.76 -4.89
N ALA A 181 12.45 19.80 -4.72
CA ALA A 181 12.15 18.37 -4.81
C ALA A 181 11.09 17.95 -3.78
N ALA A 182 11.19 18.43 -2.53
CA ALA A 182 10.20 18.15 -1.50
C ALA A 182 8.81 18.69 -1.85
N GLY A 183 8.72 19.90 -2.42
CA GLY A 183 7.45 20.49 -2.83
C GLY A 183 6.78 19.70 -3.96
N VAL A 184 7.53 19.34 -5.01
CA VAL A 184 7.03 18.48 -6.10
C VAL A 184 6.62 17.11 -5.57
N LEU A 185 7.41 16.51 -4.67
CA LEU A 185 7.12 15.20 -4.11
C LEU A 185 5.83 15.17 -3.29
N CYS A 186 5.45 16.28 -2.63
CA CYS A 186 4.15 16.39 -1.98
C CYS A 186 2.99 16.23 -2.97
N ALA A 187 3.09 16.82 -4.17
CA ALA A 187 2.08 16.65 -5.21
C ALA A 187 2.09 15.22 -5.79
N VAL A 188 3.28 14.64 -5.98
CA VAL A 188 3.42 13.23 -6.40
C VAL A 188 2.77 12.27 -5.40
N CYS A 189 2.88 12.52 -4.09
CA CYS A 189 2.16 11.74 -3.08
C CYS A 189 0.65 11.77 -3.29
N TYR A 190 0.09 12.95 -3.55
CA TYR A 190 -1.34 13.08 -3.81
C TYR A 190 -1.77 12.40 -5.11
N GLY A 191 -0.98 12.56 -6.19
CA GLY A 191 -1.23 11.89 -7.47
C GLY A 191 -1.06 10.36 -7.43
N ALA A 192 -0.25 9.85 -6.50
CA ALA A 192 -0.10 8.41 -6.28
C ALA A 192 -1.36 7.80 -5.66
N HIS A 193 -1.92 8.45 -4.66
CA HIS A 193 -3.24 8.14 -4.11
C HIS A 193 -3.72 9.26 -3.17
N SER A 194 -5.00 9.61 -3.25
CA SER A 194 -5.63 10.64 -2.41
C SER A 194 -5.43 10.46 -0.89
N ARG A 195 -5.32 9.23 -0.37
CA ARG A 195 -5.09 8.94 1.06
C ARG A 195 -3.75 9.48 1.58
N LEU A 196 -2.75 9.66 0.72
CA LEU A 196 -1.46 10.23 1.10
C LEU A 196 -1.54 11.74 1.41
N LEU A 197 -2.69 12.39 1.20
CA LEU A 197 -2.91 13.76 1.65
C LEU A 197 -2.59 13.94 3.14
N ALA A 198 -2.96 12.96 3.98
CA ALA A 198 -2.61 12.99 5.40
C ALA A 198 -1.09 13.01 5.64
N VAL A 199 -0.32 12.25 4.85
CA VAL A 199 1.14 12.21 4.92
C VAL A 199 1.76 13.53 4.46
N VAL A 200 1.20 14.15 3.41
CA VAL A 200 1.63 15.47 2.94
C VAL A 200 1.39 16.53 4.00
N ILE A 201 0.20 16.56 4.61
CA ILE A 201 -0.12 17.47 5.71
C ILE A 201 0.84 17.23 6.89
N ALA A 202 1.06 15.97 7.27
CA ALA A 202 2.00 15.61 8.33
C ALA A 202 3.43 16.09 8.04
N PHE A 203 3.88 15.98 6.80
CA PHE A 203 5.19 16.45 6.36
C PHE A 203 5.32 17.97 6.47
N ILE A 204 4.36 18.72 5.92
CA ILE A 204 4.33 20.19 6.00
C ILE A 204 4.29 20.64 7.46
N MET A 205 3.41 20.06 8.26
CA MET A 205 3.30 20.35 9.69
C MET A 205 4.60 20.06 10.44
N THR A 206 5.29 18.97 10.11
CA THR A 206 6.61 18.67 10.68
C THR A 206 7.62 19.76 10.36
N VAL A 207 7.70 20.19 9.10
CA VAL A 207 8.61 21.25 8.66
C VAL A 207 8.32 22.56 9.40
N LEU A 208 7.05 22.94 9.53
CA LEU A 208 6.62 24.14 10.24
C LEU A 208 6.92 24.05 11.75
N ILE A 209 6.58 22.93 12.40
CA ILE A 209 6.84 22.73 13.84
C ILE A 209 8.34 22.81 14.11
N VAL A 210 9.17 22.15 13.30
CA VAL A 210 10.63 22.19 13.44
C VAL A 210 11.19 23.60 13.18
N ARG A 211 10.62 24.35 12.22
CA ARG A 211 11.01 25.72 11.93
C ARG A 211 10.68 26.68 13.06
N ILE A 212 9.47 26.58 13.62
CA ILE A 212 8.92 27.50 14.62
C ILE A 212 9.46 27.17 16.01
N PHE A 213 9.28 25.92 16.47
CA PHE A 213 9.57 25.54 17.86
C PHE A 213 11.01 25.09 18.06
N MET A 214 11.64 24.49 17.05
CA MET A 214 13.02 24.03 17.16
C MET A 214 14.03 24.97 16.48
N ARG A 215 13.54 26.06 15.86
CA ARG A 215 14.34 27.07 15.14
C ARG A 215 15.31 26.48 14.11
N ARG A 216 14.95 25.34 13.51
CA ARG A 216 15.79 24.67 12.50
C ARG A 216 15.23 24.87 11.11
N ARG A 217 16.10 25.31 10.20
CA ARG A 217 15.78 25.46 8.77
C ARG A 217 16.03 24.14 8.06
N ILE A 218 14.97 23.35 7.88
CA ILE A 218 15.01 22.14 7.05
C ILE A 218 15.06 22.54 5.57
N PHE A 219 14.12 23.38 5.14
CA PHE A 219 13.96 23.82 3.75
C PHE A 219 14.01 25.35 3.61
N VAL A 220 14.21 25.82 2.39
CA VAL A 220 13.97 27.19 1.96
C VAL A 220 12.47 27.32 1.68
N LEU A 221 11.71 27.82 2.67
CA LEU A 221 10.24 27.82 2.62
C LEU A 221 9.63 28.45 1.36
N PRO A 222 10.10 29.61 0.85
CA PRO A 222 9.54 30.17 -0.38
C PRO A 222 9.64 29.22 -1.58
N VAL A 223 10.80 28.57 -1.74
CA VAL A 223 11.03 27.59 -2.82
C VAL A 223 10.16 26.35 -2.63
N PHE A 224 10.10 25.83 -1.40
CA PHE A 224 9.27 24.68 -1.07
C PHE A 224 7.78 24.95 -1.35
N LEU A 225 7.26 26.09 -0.91
CA LEU A 225 5.86 26.45 -1.09
C LEU A 225 5.52 26.71 -2.56
N LEU A 226 6.39 27.40 -3.29
CA LEU A 226 6.19 27.66 -4.73
C LEU A 226 6.21 26.35 -5.54
N SER A 227 7.19 25.48 -5.29
CA SER A 227 7.27 24.18 -5.97
C SER A 227 6.12 23.25 -5.59
N ALA A 228 5.64 23.27 -4.34
CA ALA A 228 4.44 22.53 -3.94
C ALA A 228 3.20 23.05 -4.68
N LEU A 229 3.00 24.37 -4.73
CA LEU A 229 1.88 24.99 -5.45
C LEU A 229 1.88 24.58 -6.92
N LEU A 230 3.01 24.79 -7.61
CA LEU A 230 3.16 24.40 -9.03
C LEU A 230 2.98 22.90 -9.23
N GLY A 231 3.50 22.09 -8.31
CA GLY A 231 3.33 20.63 -8.33
C GLY A 231 1.86 20.21 -8.24
N PHE A 232 1.09 20.79 -7.32
CA PHE A 232 -0.35 20.49 -7.16
C PHE A 232 -1.18 20.96 -8.35
N VAL A 233 -0.84 22.12 -8.93
CA VAL A 233 -1.46 22.59 -10.18
C VAL A 233 -1.20 21.58 -11.30
N GLY A 234 0.05 21.14 -11.46
CA GLY A 234 0.42 20.11 -12.43
C GLY A 234 -0.30 18.78 -12.21
N GLU A 235 -0.35 18.31 -10.96
CA GLU A 235 -1.06 17.07 -10.59
C GLU A 235 -2.53 17.12 -11.00
N HIS A 236 -3.22 18.24 -10.74
CA HIS A 236 -4.63 18.42 -11.08
C HIS A 236 -4.88 18.27 -12.58
N PHE A 237 -4.03 18.88 -13.41
CA PHE A 237 -4.11 18.74 -14.86
C PHE A 237 -3.80 17.30 -15.30
N CYS A 238 -2.75 16.67 -14.75
CA CYS A 238 -2.41 15.27 -15.07
C CYS A 238 -3.59 14.34 -14.75
N LYS A 239 -4.15 14.46 -13.55
CA LYS A 239 -5.31 13.66 -13.12
C LYS A 239 -6.51 13.85 -14.05
N LYS A 240 -6.91 15.08 -14.34
CA LYS A 240 -8.04 15.36 -15.23
C LYS A 240 -7.83 14.78 -16.63
N ASN A 241 -6.63 14.94 -17.20
CA ASN A 241 -6.31 14.38 -18.52
C ASN A 241 -6.40 12.84 -18.51
N ILE A 242 -5.82 12.18 -17.52
CA ILE A 242 -5.88 10.71 -17.41
C ILE A 242 -7.32 10.23 -17.24
N GLN A 243 -8.11 10.89 -16.39
CA GLN A 243 -9.52 10.55 -16.21
C GLN A 243 -10.33 10.76 -17.50
N GLN A 244 -10.01 11.77 -18.29
CA GLN A 244 -10.67 12.00 -19.57
C GLN A 244 -10.30 10.94 -20.60
N LEU A 245 -9.00 10.62 -20.74
CA LEU A 245 -8.49 9.75 -21.80
C LEU A 245 -8.70 8.26 -21.50
N VAL A 246 -8.56 7.84 -20.25
CA VAL A 246 -8.70 6.43 -19.86
C VAL A 246 -10.13 6.11 -19.43
N TRP A 247 -10.82 7.01 -18.73
CA TRP A 247 -12.19 6.76 -18.23
C TRP A 247 -13.29 7.45 -19.03
N ASN A 248 -12.99 8.10 -20.16
CA ASN A 248 -13.97 8.89 -20.92
C ASN A 248 -14.71 9.94 -20.07
N GLY A 249 -14.02 10.49 -19.06
CA GLY A 249 -14.60 11.45 -18.10
C GLY A 249 -15.57 10.84 -17.07
N LYS A 250 -15.81 9.52 -17.11
CA LYS A 250 -16.74 8.81 -16.22
C LYS A 250 -16.11 8.26 -14.94
N ALA A 251 -14.88 8.68 -14.63
CA ALA A 251 -14.21 8.28 -13.40
C ALA A 251 -15.00 8.80 -12.17
N SER A 252 -15.57 7.89 -11.39
CA SER A 252 -16.26 8.18 -10.13
C SER A 252 -15.77 7.23 -9.02
N GLY A 253 -15.49 7.78 -7.84
CA GLY A 253 -14.98 7.04 -6.68
C GLY A 253 -13.83 7.74 -5.95
N ASN A 254 -13.83 7.65 -4.61
CA ASN A 254 -12.82 8.21 -3.71
C ASN A 254 -12.44 9.69 -3.99
N THR A 255 -13.40 10.49 -4.46
CA THR A 255 -13.20 11.94 -4.63
C THR A 255 -13.31 12.61 -3.27
N PHE A 256 -12.49 13.65 -3.05
CA PHE A 256 -12.52 14.41 -1.80
C PHE A 256 -13.90 14.96 -1.49
N GLU A 257 -14.67 15.36 -2.51
CA GLU A 257 -16.06 15.83 -2.38
C GLU A 257 -16.99 14.76 -1.80
N SER A 258 -16.91 13.51 -2.29
CA SER A 258 -17.71 12.39 -1.76
C SER A 258 -17.33 12.01 -0.33
N GLU A 259 -16.08 12.22 0.05
CA GLU A 259 -15.57 11.93 1.40
C GLU A 259 -15.81 13.09 2.38
N ALA A 260 -15.82 14.34 1.90
CA ALA A 260 -16.10 15.53 2.70
C ALA A 260 -17.54 15.53 3.23
N GLY A 261 -18.51 15.08 2.41
CA GLY A 261 -19.90 14.91 2.84
C GLY A 261 -20.06 13.94 4.02
N ARG A 262 -19.16 12.95 4.17
CA ARG A 262 -19.22 12.00 5.29
C ARG A 262 -18.91 12.64 6.63
N VAL A 263 -18.11 13.71 6.67
CA VAL A 263 -17.75 14.42 7.91
C VAL A 263 -18.97 15.06 8.58
N LEU A 264 -19.96 15.50 7.78
CA LEU A 264 -21.23 16.02 8.31
C LEU A 264 -22.00 14.97 9.12
N GLY A 265 -21.73 13.68 8.86
CA GLY A 265 -22.27 12.56 9.63
C GLY A 265 -21.91 12.56 11.12
N LEU A 266 -20.94 13.38 11.56
CA LEU A 266 -20.65 13.58 12.98
C LEU A 266 -21.84 14.20 13.73
N PHE A 267 -22.63 15.03 13.05
CA PHE A 267 -23.75 15.75 13.62
C PHE A 267 -25.08 15.00 13.48
N GLU A 268 -25.09 13.85 12.80
CA GLU A 268 -26.23 12.94 12.74
C GLU A 268 -26.41 12.18 14.06
N GLU A 269 -27.62 11.70 14.33
CA GLU A 269 -27.91 10.85 15.48
C GLU A 269 -27.01 9.60 15.49
N GLY A 270 -26.36 9.33 16.62
CA GLY A 270 -25.38 8.22 16.74
C GLY A 270 -24.06 8.42 15.97
N GLY A 271 -23.89 9.53 15.25
CA GLY A 271 -22.70 9.87 14.47
C GLY A 271 -21.41 9.88 15.29
N PHE A 272 -21.43 10.56 16.44
CA PHE A 272 -20.30 10.58 17.38
C PHE A 272 -19.93 9.19 17.91
N GLY A 273 -20.92 8.34 18.19
CA GLY A 273 -20.70 6.96 18.61
C GLY A 273 -19.99 6.13 17.53
N ARG A 274 -20.44 6.24 16.28
CA ARG A 274 -19.78 5.61 15.11
C ARG A 274 -18.36 6.11 14.91
N PHE A 275 -18.12 7.42 15.10
CA PHE A 275 -16.79 8.01 15.05
C PHE A 275 -15.87 7.42 16.13
N MET A 276 -16.29 7.41 17.39
CA MET A 276 -15.51 6.86 18.50
C MET A 276 -15.24 5.36 18.34
N SER A 277 -16.25 4.61 17.87
CA SER A 277 -16.14 3.19 17.53
C SER A 277 -15.05 2.95 16.49
N THR A 278 -15.06 3.74 15.41
CA THR A 278 -14.04 3.67 14.35
C THR A 278 -12.67 4.12 14.86
N LEU A 279 -12.59 5.18 15.66
CA LEU A 279 -11.34 5.69 16.22
C LEU A 279 -10.63 4.63 17.09
N PHE A 280 -11.33 4.03 18.05
CA PHE A 280 -10.76 2.98 18.89
C PHE A 280 -10.43 1.71 18.09
N GLY A 281 -11.23 1.38 17.08
CA GLY A 281 -10.96 0.27 16.16
C GLY A 281 -9.66 0.45 15.38
N HIS A 282 -9.42 1.64 14.83
CA HIS A 282 -8.18 1.97 14.13
C HIS A 282 -6.96 2.04 15.05
N ILE A 283 -7.10 2.65 16.25
CA ILE A 283 -6.00 2.70 17.23
C ILE A 283 -5.61 1.28 17.67
N TYR A 284 -6.60 0.44 17.98
CA TYR A 284 -6.38 -0.96 18.31
C TYR A 284 -5.69 -1.70 17.16
N THR A 285 -6.16 -1.49 15.92
CA THR A 285 -5.60 -2.12 14.73
C THR A 285 -4.13 -1.77 14.56
N PHE A 286 -3.77 -0.49 14.64
CA PHE A 286 -2.38 -0.03 14.51
C PHE A 286 -1.46 -0.56 15.64
N MET A 287 -1.90 -0.50 16.90
CA MET A 287 -1.07 -0.97 18.01
C MET A 287 -0.87 -2.48 17.97
N THR A 288 -1.91 -3.23 17.60
CA THR A 288 -1.88 -4.70 17.54
C THR A 288 -1.12 -5.18 16.31
N SER A 289 -1.30 -4.56 15.14
CA SER A 289 -0.57 -4.94 13.92
C SER A 289 0.94 -4.77 14.03
N THR A 290 1.39 -3.85 14.90
CA THR A 290 2.80 -3.59 15.21
C THR A 290 3.30 -4.34 16.46
N ALA A 291 2.57 -5.37 16.93
CA ALA A 291 2.90 -6.17 18.11
C ALA A 291 3.18 -5.33 19.38
N GLY A 292 2.43 -4.23 19.57
CA GLY A 292 2.57 -3.31 20.70
C GLY A 292 3.61 -2.20 20.51
N LEU A 293 4.44 -2.24 19.46
CA LEU A 293 5.41 -1.17 19.20
C LEU A 293 4.74 0.17 18.93
N GLY A 294 3.52 0.19 18.38
CA GLY A 294 2.72 1.41 18.23
C GLY A 294 2.41 2.10 19.56
N ALA A 295 2.14 1.33 20.62
CA ALA A 295 1.92 1.87 21.96
C ALA A 295 3.23 2.45 22.54
N VAL A 296 4.35 1.75 22.34
CA VAL A 296 5.69 2.24 22.74
C VAL A 296 6.05 3.51 21.99
N ALA A 297 5.75 3.59 20.69
CA ALA A 297 5.99 4.78 19.86
C ALA A 297 5.20 5.99 20.38
N CYS A 298 3.94 5.78 20.78
CA CYS A 298 3.10 6.81 21.38
C CYS A 298 3.73 7.38 22.66
N VAL A 299 4.15 6.51 23.59
CA VAL A 299 4.81 6.92 24.84
C VAL A 299 6.13 7.65 24.57
N VAL A 300 6.96 7.12 23.65
CA VAL A 300 8.23 7.75 23.26
C VAL A 300 7.99 9.13 22.64
N PHE A 301 6.99 9.28 21.78
CA PHE A 301 6.66 10.58 21.18
C PHE A 301 6.28 11.61 22.24
N PHE A 302 5.33 11.30 23.12
CA PHE A 302 4.93 12.24 24.18
C PHE A 302 6.08 12.56 25.14
N LEU A 303 6.96 11.60 25.42
CA LEU A 303 8.19 11.86 26.17
C LEU A 303 9.11 12.85 25.45
N LEU A 304 9.36 12.66 24.14
CA LEU A 304 10.18 13.57 23.34
C LEU A 304 9.63 14.99 23.36
N VAL A 305 8.31 15.16 23.21
CA VAL A 305 7.64 16.47 23.23
C VAL A 305 7.67 17.08 24.62
N PHE A 306 7.30 16.33 25.67
CA PHE A 306 7.25 16.83 27.04
C PHE A 306 8.62 17.30 27.54
N VAL A 307 9.66 16.51 27.31
CA VAL A 307 11.04 16.90 27.67
C VAL A 307 11.45 18.16 26.92
N ARG A 308 11.09 18.27 25.63
CA ARG A 308 11.40 19.46 24.83
C ARG A 308 10.71 20.72 25.34
N ILE A 309 9.43 20.63 25.67
CA ILE A 309 8.64 21.74 26.24
C ILE A 309 9.22 22.14 27.60
N ARG A 310 9.56 21.17 28.46
CA ARG A 310 10.17 21.43 29.78
C ARG A 310 11.51 22.15 29.66
N GLU A 311 12.39 21.67 28.78
CA GLU A 311 13.69 22.32 28.51
C GLU A 311 13.51 23.73 27.96
N TRP A 312 12.55 23.92 27.04
CA TRP A 312 12.23 25.24 26.49
C TRP A 312 11.73 26.21 27.56
N ASN A 313 10.83 25.76 28.44
CA ASN A 313 10.32 26.57 29.55
C ASN A 313 11.40 26.91 30.56
N ARG A 314 12.33 25.98 30.86
CA ARG A 314 13.47 26.26 31.76
C ARG A 314 14.38 27.32 31.16
N ASN A 315 14.74 27.20 29.88
CA ASN A 315 15.61 28.18 29.21
C ASN A 315 14.97 29.57 29.13
N ARG A 316 13.62 29.67 29.12
CA ARG A 316 12.89 30.95 29.19
C ARG A 316 12.80 31.56 30.58
N ARG A 317 12.97 30.79 31.65
CA ARG A 317 12.93 31.33 33.02
C ARG A 317 14.21 32.09 33.39
N GLY A 318 15.31 31.85 32.66
CA GLY A 318 16.63 32.37 33.00
C GLY A 318 17.17 31.76 34.30
N VAL A 319 18.45 31.91 34.55
CA VAL A 319 19.06 31.66 35.87
C VAL A 319 19.37 33.04 36.46
N ILE A 320 19.00 33.27 37.72
CA ILE A 320 19.39 34.50 38.42
C ILE A 320 20.77 34.25 39.03
N ILE A 321 21.77 34.97 38.56
CA ILE A 321 23.14 34.96 39.10
C ILE A 321 23.42 36.41 39.53
N ASP A 322 23.78 36.61 40.81
CA ASP A 322 24.07 37.92 41.39
C ASP A 322 23.00 39.01 41.13
N GLY A 323 21.72 38.64 41.25
CA GLY A 323 20.59 39.55 41.04
C GLY A 323 20.26 39.86 39.57
N VAL A 324 21.02 39.33 38.62
CA VAL A 324 20.81 39.52 37.18
C VAL A 324 20.24 38.24 36.56
N LYS A 325 19.15 38.37 35.78
CA LYS A 325 18.62 37.25 34.99
C LYS A 325 19.55 36.96 33.81
N VAL A 326 20.37 35.94 33.95
CA VAL A 326 21.24 35.42 32.89
C VAL A 326 20.47 34.36 32.10
N TYR A 327 20.34 34.57 30.79
CA TYR A 327 19.77 33.60 29.86
C TYR A 327 20.90 32.80 29.21
N GLU A 328 21.59 31.96 29.97
CA GLU A 328 22.55 31.04 29.37
C GLU A 328 21.82 29.86 28.72
N PRO A 329 22.02 29.58 27.42
CA PRO A 329 21.47 28.41 26.76
C PRO A 329 22.26 27.15 27.16
N ASP A 330 22.36 26.86 28.45
CA ASP A 330 23.37 25.93 28.96
C ASP A 330 22.96 24.45 28.87
N THR A 331 21.77 24.13 28.34
CA THR A 331 21.31 22.74 28.33
C THR A 331 21.26 22.14 26.94
N LYS A 332 22.32 21.38 26.65
CA LYS A 332 22.33 20.34 25.61
C LYS A 332 21.07 19.50 25.77
N HIS A 333 20.14 19.65 24.81
CA HIS A 333 18.87 18.93 24.82
C HIS A 333 19.09 17.43 25.07
N THR A 334 18.30 16.85 25.97
CA THR A 334 18.39 15.43 26.35
C THR A 334 18.29 14.53 25.12
N TYR A 335 17.36 14.86 24.23
CA TYR A 335 17.16 14.17 22.96
C TYR A 335 17.59 15.04 21.79
N SER A 336 18.23 14.41 20.81
CA SER A 336 18.71 15.13 19.64
C SER A 336 17.52 15.65 18.83
N ALA A 337 17.67 16.86 18.29
CA ALA A 337 16.65 17.45 17.43
C ALA A 337 16.26 16.55 16.24
N ARG A 338 17.21 15.77 15.69
CA ARG A 338 16.95 14.83 14.61
C ARG A 338 15.96 13.73 15.02
N VAL A 339 16.10 13.19 16.23
CA VAL A 339 15.18 12.17 16.75
C VAL A 339 13.82 12.79 17.10
N THR A 340 13.79 14.02 17.62
CA THR A 340 12.53 14.76 17.82
C THR A 340 11.81 15.00 16.48
N THR A 341 12.53 15.38 15.42
CA THR A 341 11.97 15.56 14.07
C THR A 341 11.40 14.24 13.52
N LEU A 342 12.10 13.12 13.66
CA LEU A 342 11.57 11.80 13.33
C LEU A 342 10.28 11.50 14.12
N GLY A 343 10.28 11.77 15.43
CA GLY A 343 9.13 11.55 16.30
C GLY A 343 7.90 12.35 15.87
N ILE A 344 8.07 13.64 15.57
CA ILE A 344 7.00 14.51 15.05
C ILE A 344 6.47 13.97 13.72
N TYR A 345 7.35 13.65 12.78
CA TYR A 345 6.94 13.14 11.47
C TYR A 345 6.19 11.81 11.59
N ALA A 346 6.74 10.84 12.31
CA ALA A 346 6.14 9.52 12.49
C ALA A 346 4.77 9.62 13.18
N PHE A 347 4.65 10.43 14.25
CA PHE A 347 3.40 10.61 14.96
C PHE A 347 2.33 11.29 14.10
N LEU A 348 2.68 12.37 13.40
CA LEU A 348 1.74 13.08 12.54
C LEU A 348 1.35 12.25 11.31
N ALA A 349 2.27 11.50 10.71
CA ALA A 349 1.98 10.67 9.56
C ALA A 349 1.06 9.50 9.94
N VAL A 350 1.36 8.78 11.02
CA VAL A 350 0.53 7.67 11.49
C VAL A 350 -0.81 8.17 12.03
N GLY A 351 -0.79 9.13 12.95
CA GLY A 351 -1.99 9.68 13.57
C GLY A 351 -2.88 10.44 12.59
N GLY A 352 -2.30 11.20 11.66
CA GLY A 352 -3.02 11.92 10.61
C GLY A 352 -3.67 10.96 9.61
N SER A 353 -2.93 9.94 9.13
CA SER A 353 -3.50 8.93 8.22
C SER A 353 -4.61 8.13 8.90
N MET A 354 -4.44 7.81 10.18
CA MET A 354 -5.47 7.17 11.00
C MET A 354 -6.72 8.04 11.12
N LEU A 355 -6.57 9.31 11.51
CA LEU A 355 -7.70 10.23 11.68
C LEU A 355 -8.44 10.46 10.35
N LEU A 356 -7.71 10.62 9.24
CA LEU A 356 -8.32 10.74 7.93
C LEU A 356 -9.11 9.48 7.57
N SER A 357 -8.57 8.29 7.87
CA SER A 357 -9.31 7.04 7.67
C SER A 357 -10.57 6.98 8.52
N VAL A 358 -10.52 7.39 9.79
CA VAL A 358 -11.68 7.41 10.68
C VAL A 358 -12.76 8.31 10.09
N LEU A 359 -12.40 9.53 9.70
CA LEU A 359 -13.32 10.52 9.09
C LEU A 359 -13.97 10.01 7.80
N PHE A 360 -13.27 9.18 7.03
CA PHE A 360 -13.79 8.66 5.76
C PHE A 360 -14.63 7.39 5.92
N LYS A 361 -14.45 6.64 7.01
CA LYS A 361 -15.11 5.34 7.21
C LYS A 361 -16.28 5.38 8.18
N PHE A 362 -16.28 6.28 9.17
CA PHE A 362 -17.27 6.27 10.25
C PHE A 362 -18.73 6.49 9.80
N ASN A 363 -18.95 7.21 8.69
CA ASN A 363 -20.28 7.40 8.10
C ASN A 363 -20.45 6.65 6.76
N SER A 364 -19.75 5.53 6.57
CA SER A 364 -19.97 4.68 5.40
C SER A 364 -21.31 3.95 5.52
N GLY A 365 -22.10 3.89 4.45
CA GLY A 365 -23.36 3.15 4.42
C GLY A 365 -23.24 1.65 4.72
N GLN A 366 -22.01 1.10 4.72
CA GLN A 366 -21.72 -0.29 5.04
C GLN A 366 -21.08 -0.49 6.42
N ILE A 367 -20.93 0.57 7.23
CA ILE A 367 -20.16 0.49 8.48
C ILE A 367 -20.67 -0.55 9.47
N SER A 368 -21.98 -0.79 9.51
CA SER A 368 -22.61 -1.78 10.38
C SER A 368 -22.75 -3.16 9.71
N SER A 369 -22.43 -3.27 8.41
CA SER A 369 -22.56 -4.52 7.66
C SER A 369 -21.23 -5.23 7.42
N ILE A 370 -20.10 -4.51 7.41
CA ILE A 370 -18.76 -5.07 7.15
C ILE A 370 -17.77 -4.70 8.27
N LYS A 371 -17.17 -5.72 8.90
CA LYS A 371 -16.27 -5.57 10.07
C LYS A 371 -15.03 -4.71 9.82
N ASP A 372 -14.52 -4.72 8.59
CA ASP A 372 -13.23 -4.11 8.24
C ASP A 372 -13.26 -2.58 8.25
N LEU A 373 -14.44 -1.96 8.09
CA LEU A 373 -14.57 -0.50 8.02
C LEU A 373 -14.23 0.18 9.36
N THR A 374 -14.51 -0.48 10.48
CA THR A 374 -14.15 -0.02 11.83
C THR A 374 -12.69 -0.29 12.18
N MET A 375 -12.00 -1.14 11.41
CA MET A 375 -10.61 -1.56 11.65
C MET A 375 -9.77 -1.43 10.37
N PHE A 376 -9.99 -0.34 9.64
CA PHE A 376 -9.48 -0.19 8.28
C PHE A 376 -8.00 0.23 8.28
N GLY A 377 -7.10 -0.77 8.28
CA GLY A 377 -5.64 -0.61 8.39
C GLY A 377 -4.95 -0.03 7.16
N ARG A 378 -5.51 -0.15 5.94
CA ARG A 378 -4.87 0.29 4.67
C ARG A 378 -4.39 1.75 4.62
N TYR A 379 -4.88 2.62 5.51
CA TYR A 379 -4.39 4.00 5.64
C TYR A 379 -3.14 4.08 6.53
N THR A 380 -3.13 3.35 7.65
CA THR A 380 -2.03 3.36 8.61
C THR A 380 -0.92 2.40 8.22
N ASP A 381 -1.22 1.33 7.48
CA ASP A 381 -0.25 0.32 7.06
C ASP A 381 0.90 0.90 6.23
N ASN A 382 0.63 1.89 5.39
CA ASN A 382 1.64 2.58 4.59
C ASN A 382 2.66 3.36 5.45
N VAL A 383 2.33 3.71 6.69
CA VAL A 383 3.12 4.58 7.57
C VAL A 383 3.47 3.98 8.93
N ALA A 384 2.85 2.87 9.33
CA ALA A 384 3.06 2.23 10.64
C ALA A 384 4.54 1.87 10.90
N PRO A 385 5.31 1.40 9.90
CA PRO A 385 6.76 1.17 10.06
C PRO A 385 7.60 2.41 10.43
N LEU A 386 7.11 3.64 10.24
CA LEU A 386 7.77 4.85 10.75
C LEU A 386 7.73 4.91 12.29
N ALA A 387 6.65 4.44 12.92
CA ALA A 387 6.55 4.33 14.37
C ALA A 387 7.49 3.23 14.91
N VAL A 388 7.60 2.11 14.20
CA VAL A 388 8.57 1.04 14.50
C VAL A 388 10.00 1.59 14.47
N MET A 389 10.33 2.38 13.44
CA MET A 389 11.62 3.04 13.32
C MET A 389 11.92 3.95 14.52
N LEU A 390 10.96 4.77 14.93
CA LEU A 390 11.10 5.66 16.08
C LEU A 390 11.47 4.88 17.35
N VAL A 391 10.75 3.79 17.63
CA VAL A 391 10.98 2.95 18.82
C VAL A 391 12.37 2.33 18.78
N MET A 392 12.77 1.75 17.64
CA MET A 392 14.07 1.09 17.50
C MET A 392 15.23 2.07 17.62
N VAL A 393 15.14 3.24 16.97
CA VAL A 393 16.15 4.31 17.08
C VAL A 393 16.25 4.78 18.54
N PHE A 394 15.12 5.01 19.20
CA PHE A 394 15.10 5.43 20.61
C PHE A 394 15.72 4.35 21.51
N MET A 395 15.35 3.09 21.31
CA MET A 395 15.89 1.95 22.06
C MET A 395 17.42 1.84 21.90
N PHE A 396 17.95 1.92 20.68
CA PHE A 396 19.40 1.78 20.47
C PHE A 396 20.19 2.99 20.96
N ARG A 397 19.66 4.20 20.79
CA ARG A 397 20.37 5.44 21.11
C ARG A 397 20.21 5.90 22.56
N TYR A 398 19.01 5.80 23.12
CA TYR A 398 18.66 6.35 24.43
C TYR A 398 18.24 5.29 25.45
N ARG A 399 18.00 4.05 25.02
CA ARG A 399 17.51 2.92 25.82
C ARG A 399 16.05 3.08 26.28
N LEU A 400 15.31 1.98 26.24
CA LEU A 400 14.02 1.86 26.90
C LEU A 400 14.22 1.46 28.37
N ASN A 401 13.32 1.91 29.24
CA ASN A 401 13.31 1.58 30.65
C ASN A 401 11.92 1.03 31.03
N ILE A 402 11.79 0.51 32.25
CA ILE A 402 10.55 -0.12 32.69
C ILE A 402 9.36 0.84 32.71
N ARG A 403 9.58 2.13 32.97
CA ARG A 403 8.51 3.15 32.97
C ARG A 403 7.93 3.32 31.57
N HIS A 404 8.78 3.33 30.53
CA HIS A 404 8.31 3.42 29.15
C HIS A 404 7.40 2.22 28.81
N ILE A 405 7.80 1.01 29.21
CA ILE A 405 7.02 -0.21 28.94
C ILE A 405 5.72 -0.23 29.76
N ALA A 406 5.76 0.14 31.04
CA ALA A 406 4.58 0.21 31.90
C ALA A 406 3.54 1.21 31.36
N TRP A 407 3.97 2.41 30.97
CA TRP A 407 3.08 3.38 30.31
C TRP A 407 2.55 2.87 28.98
N SER A 408 3.35 2.10 28.22
CA SER A 408 2.90 1.51 26.95
C SER A 408 1.81 0.47 27.19
N ALA A 409 1.93 -0.34 28.24
CA ALA A 409 0.91 -1.30 28.64
C ALA A 409 -0.38 -0.60 29.10
N ILE A 410 -0.28 0.51 29.84
CA ILE A 410 -1.44 1.33 30.25
C ILE A 410 -2.14 1.93 29.02
N VAL A 411 -1.38 2.52 28.09
CA VAL A 411 -1.92 3.09 26.85
C VAL A 411 -2.63 2.01 26.04
N TYR A 412 -2.01 0.84 25.86
CA TYR A 412 -2.62 -0.26 25.12
C TYR A 412 -3.87 -0.82 25.84
N ALA A 413 -3.84 -0.95 27.17
CA ALA A 413 -4.99 -1.39 27.96
C ALA A 413 -6.17 -0.42 27.82
N TYR A 414 -5.91 0.89 27.85
CA TYR A 414 -6.94 1.91 27.60
C TYR A 414 -7.54 1.78 26.19
N CYS A 415 -6.70 1.56 25.18
CA CYS A 415 -7.16 1.30 23.81
C CYS A 415 -8.00 0.03 23.71
N CYS A 416 -7.61 -1.05 24.40
CA CYS A 416 -8.39 -2.29 24.45
C CYS A 416 -9.74 -2.06 25.14
N LEU A 417 -9.77 -1.32 26.25
CA LEU A 417 -11.00 -0.96 26.94
C LEU A 417 -11.94 -0.20 25.99
N GLY A 418 -11.45 0.83 25.31
CA GLY A 418 -12.25 1.57 24.31
C GLY A 418 -12.71 0.69 23.14
N PHE A 419 -11.87 -0.22 22.67
CA PHE A 419 -12.22 -1.17 21.62
C PHE A 419 -13.35 -2.12 22.04
N PHE A 420 -13.22 -2.81 23.18
CA PHE A 420 -14.23 -3.79 23.62
C PHE A 420 -15.52 -3.13 24.11
N THR A 421 -15.46 -1.90 24.63
CA THR A 421 -16.67 -1.20 25.09
C THR A 421 -17.42 -0.48 23.96
N VAL A 422 -16.72 0.04 22.95
CA VAL A 422 -17.33 0.87 21.89
C VAL A 422 -17.25 0.21 20.52
N SER A 423 -16.07 -0.22 20.09
CA SER A 423 -15.87 -0.79 18.75
C SER A 423 -16.58 -2.14 18.61
N TRP A 424 -16.35 -3.05 19.55
CA TRP A 424 -16.85 -4.43 19.50
C TRP A 424 -18.37 -4.52 19.34
N GLN A 425 -19.13 -3.66 20.02
CA GLN A 425 -20.59 -3.61 19.95
C GLN A 425 -21.12 -3.40 18.51
N MET A 426 -20.33 -2.74 17.66
CA MET A 426 -20.65 -2.53 16.24
C MET A 426 -20.13 -3.68 15.37
N LEU A 427 -18.92 -4.16 15.65
CA LEU A 427 -18.30 -5.28 14.92
C LEU A 427 -19.08 -6.59 15.06
N GLU A 428 -19.64 -6.87 16.24
CA GLU A 428 -20.37 -8.11 16.52
C GLU A 428 -21.59 -8.26 15.61
N LYS A 429 -22.24 -7.14 15.26
CA LYS A 429 -23.43 -7.09 14.42
C LYS A 429 -23.11 -7.22 12.92
N ALA A 430 -21.88 -6.90 12.52
CA ALA A 430 -21.46 -6.95 11.12
C ALA A 430 -21.21 -8.40 10.66
N ARG A 431 -21.84 -8.79 9.54
CA ARG A 431 -21.74 -10.14 8.96
C ARG A 431 -20.67 -10.23 7.86
N GLY A 432 -20.39 -9.14 7.18
CA GLY A 432 -19.40 -9.06 6.11
C GLY A 432 -17.98 -8.90 6.62
N TYR A 433 -17.01 -9.42 5.87
CA TYR A 433 -15.61 -9.35 6.21
C TYR A 433 -14.77 -9.28 4.93
N ARG A 434 -13.80 -8.35 4.89
CA ARG A 434 -12.77 -8.30 3.86
C ARG A 434 -11.41 -8.40 4.53
N GLU A 435 -10.58 -9.27 4.00
CA GLU A 435 -9.28 -9.61 4.56
C GLU A 435 -8.25 -8.49 4.37
N SER A 436 -8.14 -7.96 3.15
CA SER A 436 -7.06 -7.05 2.78
C SER A 436 -6.94 -5.81 3.68
N PRO A 437 -8.02 -5.17 4.17
CA PRO A 437 -7.88 -3.99 5.02
C PRO A 437 -7.47 -4.27 6.47
N MET A 438 -7.46 -5.53 6.88
CA MET A 438 -7.12 -5.97 8.25
C MET A 438 -5.89 -6.89 8.29
N LEU A 439 -5.15 -6.98 7.19
CA LEU A 439 -4.06 -7.94 7.01
C LEU A 439 -2.99 -7.86 8.11
N GLY A 440 -2.70 -6.66 8.62
CA GLY A 440 -1.77 -6.46 9.73
C GLY A 440 -2.12 -7.20 11.02
N LEU A 441 -3.39 -7.61 11.20
CA LEU A 441 -3.87 -8.32 12.39
C LEU A 441 -3.79 -9.85 12.26
N MET A 442 -3.83 -10.38 11.04
CA MET A 442 -3.99 -11.82 10.81
C MET A 442 -2.92 -12.72 11.45
N PRO A 443 -1.62 -12.37 11.42
CA PRO A 443 -0.59 -13.25 11.99
C PRO A 443 -0.73 -13.47 13.49
N TRP A 444 -1.45 -12.57 14.18
CA TRP A 444 -1.59 -12.58 15.63
C TRP A 444 -2.75 -13.46 16.11
N ARG A 445 -3.52 -14.05 15.20
CA ARG A 445 -4.60 -15.02 15.50
C ARG A 445 -4.03 -16.44 15.68
N ILE A 446 -3.08 -16.57 16.60
CA ILE A 446 -2.33 -17.82 16.81
C ILE A 446 -3.30 -18.95 17.17
N GLY A 447 -3.25 -20.04 16.38
CA GLY A 447 -4.10 -21.21 16.57
C GLY A 447 -5.49 -21.13 15.94
N GLU A 448 -5.84 -20.03 15.26
CA GLU A 448 -7.08 -19.91 14.50
C GLU A 448 -6.85 -20.06 13.00
N ASP A 449 -7.87 -20.56 12.31
CA ASP A 449 -7.98 -20.45 10.87
C ASP A 449 -8.23 -18.98 10.48
N TYR A 450 -7.24 -18.36 9.85
CA TYR A 450 -7.28 -16.94 9.52
C TYR A 450 -8.32 -16.60 8.44
N THR A 451 -8.79 -17.58 7.65
CA THR A 451 -9.81 -17.39 6.61
C THR A 451 -11.21 -17.18 7.21
N ARG A 452 -11.42 -17.61 8.46
CA ARG A 452 -12.67 -17.41 9.18
C ARG A 452 -12.81 -15.99 9.67
N THR A 453 -14.06 -15.53 9.79
CA THR A 453 -14.38 -14.20 10.32
C THR A 453 -13.86 -14.01 11.75
N PHE A 454 -13.53 -12.76 12.10
CA PHE A 454 -13.06 -12.44 13.45
C PHE A 454 -14.16 -12.68 14.50
N THR A 455 -13.80 -13.39 15.57
CA THR A 455 -14.62 -13.63 16.75
C THR A 455 -14.09 -12.83 17.95
N VAL A 456 -14.84 -12.78 19.06
CA VAL A 456 -14.32 -12.22 20.32
C VAL A 456 -13.01 -12.89 20.73
N GLN A 457 -12.97 -14.22 20.60
CA GLN A 457 -11.80 -15.04 20.94
C GLN A 457 -10.57 -14.61 20.13
N SER A 458 -10.75 -14.32 18.83
CA SER A 458 -9.69 -13.78 17.97
C SER A 458 -9.08 -12.52 18.58
N PHE A 459 -9.90 -11.57 19.02
CA PHE A 459 -9.43 -10.32 19.62
C PHE A 459 -8.79 -10.52 20.99
N ILE A 460 -9.28 -11.47 21.79
CA ILE A 460 -8.63 -11.83 23.07
C ILE A 460 -7.23 -12.38 22.79
N ILE A 461 -7.08 -13.35 21.88
CA ILE A 461 -5.78 -13.94 21.52
C ILE A 461 -4.79 -12.85 21.07
N MET A 462 -5.20 -12.00 20.11
CA MET A 462 -4.33 -10.92 19.61
C MET A 462 -3.92 -9.94 20.70
N THR A 463 -4.85 -9.59 21.59
CA THR A 463 -4.59 -8.70 22.74
C THR A 463 -3.59 -9.34 23.72
N SER A 464 -3.75 -10.63 24.01
CA SER A 464 -2.84 -11.40 24.86
C SER A 464 -1.42 -11.48 24.28
N VAL A 465 -1.28 -11.61 22.96
CA VAL A 465 0.02 -11.58 22.27
C VAL A 465 0.73 -10.24 22.53
N VAL A 466 0.03 -9.11 22.35
CA VAL A 466 0.63 -7.78 22.58
C VAL A 466 1.06 -7.59 24.03
N PHE A 467 0.21 -7.95 25.00
CA PHE A 467 0.60 -7.88 26.41
C PHE A 467 1.79 -8.79 26.75
N SER A 468 1.86 -9.97 26.13
CA SER A 468 2.98 -10.90 26.29
C SER A 468 4.29 -10.30 25.75
N VAL A 469 4.26 -9.62 24.60
CA VAL A 469 5.43 -8.91 24.06
C VAL A 469 5.88 -7.79 24.99
N LEU A 470 4.95 -6.97 25.49
CA LEU A 470 5.27 -5.90 26.44
C LEU A 470 5.81 -6.46 27.77
N ALA A 471 5.26 -7.57 28.27
CA ALA A 471 5.75 -8.25 29.46
C ALA A 471 7.17 -8.79 29.25
N LEU A 472 7.45 -9.42 28.11
CA LEU A 472 8.81 -9.88 27.76
C LEU A 472 9.80 -8.71 27.70
N PHE A 473 9.40 -7.56 27.14
CA PHE A 473 10.23 -6.36 27.17
C PHE A 473 10.52 -5.89 28.60
N ALA A 474 9.52 -5.89 29.47
CA ALA A 474 9.71 -5.58 30.89
C ALA A 474 10.70 -6.55 31.55
N VAL A 475 10.54 -7.86 31.35
CA VAL A 475 11.43 -8.90 31.86
C VAL A 475 12.86 -8.68 31.36
N PHE A 476 13.07 -8.47 30.06
CA PHE A 476 14.41 -8.24 29.51
C PHE A 476 15.09 -7.01 30.12
N ILE A 477 14.34 -5.91 30.33
CA ILE A 477 14.84 -4.68 30.95
C ILE A 477 15.22 -4.92 32.43
N LEU A 478 14.40 -5.64 33.18
CA LEU A 478 14.60 -5.91 34.61
C LEU A 478 15.73 -6.91 34.85
N CYS A 479 15.76 -8.02 34.11
CA CYS A 479 16.70 -9.11 34.34
C CYS A 479 18.07 -8.88 33.68
N THR A 480 18.16 -8.09 32.59
CA THR A 480 19.41 -7.97 31.81
C THR A 480 19.72 -6.55 31.37
N ARG A 481 19.99 -5.64 32.31
CA ARG A 481 20.24 -4.20 32.00
C ARG A 481 21.30 -3.94 30.89
N LYS A 482 22.29 -4.82 30.73
CA LYS A 482 23.32 -4.72 29.68
C LYS A 482 22.88 -5.27 28.32
N ARG A 483 22.13 -6.38 28.28
CA ARG A 483 21.74 -7.12 27.06
C ARG A 483 20.27 -6.93 26.64
N SER A 484 19.48 -6.19 27.40
CA SER A 484 18.04 -5.99 27.14
C SER A 484 17.75 -5.52 25.72
N ARG A 485 18.55 -4.58 25.19
CA ARG A 485 18.40 -4.07 23.82
C ARG A 485 18.63 -5.15 22.76
N GLU A 486 19.57 -6.05 23.00
CA GLU A 486 19.88 -7.17 22.08
C GLU A 486 18.72 -8.16 22.08
N LEU A 487 18.23 -8.55 23.26
CA LEU A 487 17.07 -9.45 23.41
C LEU A 487 15.79 -8.86 22.83
N MET A 488 15.46 -7.60 23.15
CA MET A 488 14.29 -6.91 22.60
C MET A 488 14.39 -6.81 21.08
N SER A 489 15.55 -6.45 20.54
CA SER A 489 15.74 -6.36 19.09
C SER A 489 15.66 -7.73 18.41
N GLY A 490 16.17 -8.79 19.05
CA GLY A 490 16.05 -10.17 18.57
C GLY A 490 14.59 -10.63 18.54
N LEU A 491 13.82 -10.36 19.60
CA LEU A 491 12.38 -10.64 19.63
C LEU A 491 11.64 -9.90 18.51
N CYS A 492 11.91 -8.60 18.31
CA CYS A 492 11.33 -7.86 17.19
C CYS A 492 11.68 -8.50 15.85
N CYS A 493 12.96 -8.82 15.59
CA CYS A 493 13.35 -9.51 14.36
C CYS A 493 12.56 -10.82 14.17
N CYS A 494 12.44 -11.64 15.21
CA CYS A 494 11.67 -12.89 15.15
C CYS A 494 10.20 -12.63 14.81
N LEU A 495 9.57 -11.62 15.43
CA LEU A 495 8.17 -11.27 15.17
C LEU A 495 7.95 -10.79 13.74
N PHE A 496 8.79 -9.90 13.20
CA PHE A 496 8.64 -9.41 11.82
C PHE A 496 9.04 -10.45 10.76
N VAL A 497 10.00 -11.33 11.07
CA VAL A 497 10.29 -12.49 10.21
C VAL A 497 9.11 -13.46 10.23
N TYR A 498 8.52 -13.74 11.40
CA TYR A 498 7.33 -14.57 11.51
C TYR A 498 6.18 -14.04 10.67
N THR A 499 5.88 -12.73 10.72
CA THR A 499 4.80 -12.17 9.91
C THR A 499 5.11 -12.18 8.41
N THR A 500 6.38 -12.06 8.02
CA THR A 500 6.82 -12.23 6.63
C THR A 500 6.68 -13.67 6.15
N VAL A 501 7.05 -14.64 6.99
CA VAL A 501 6.86 -16.08 6.71
C VAL A 501 5.37 -16.38 6.59
N PHE A 502 4.53 -15.91 7.53
CA PHE A 502 3.07 -16.05 7.45
C PHE A 502 2.52 -15.51 6.14
N ALA A 503 2.98 -14.32 5.68
CA ALA A 503 2.57 -13.80 4.38
C ALA A 503 2.95 -14.75 3.24
N GLY A 504 4.18 -15.25 3.24
CA GLY A 504 4.70 -16.08 2.16
C GLY A 504 4.17 -17.51 2.11
N THR A 505 3.91 -18.12 3.27
CA THR A 505 3.56 -19.55 3.36
C THR A 505 2.08 -19.80 3.61
N VAL A 506 1.34 -18.80 4.10
CA VAL A 506 -0.08 -18.95 4.45
C VAL A 506 -0.93 -18.03 3.58
N TYR A 507 -0.74 -16.71 3.70
CA TYR A 507 -1.63 -15.74 3.06
C TYR A 507 -1.53 -15.75 1.53
N LEU A 508 -0.32 -15.63 0.97
CA LEU A 508 -0.12 -15.51 -0.49
C LEU A 508 -0.49 -16.79 -1.25
N PRO A 509 -0.15 -18.01 -0.79
CA PRO A 509 -0.59 -19.24 -1.45
C PRO A 509 -2.12 -19.37 -1.50
N ALA A 510 -2.81 -19.10 -0.39
CA ALA A 510 -4.28 -19.15 -0.38
C ALA A 510 -4.92 -18.06 -1.26
N ARG A 511 -4.31 -16.87 -1.35
CA ARG A 511 -4.75 -15.86 -2.32
C ARG A 511 -4.51 -16.30 -3.76
N ALA A 512 -3.39 -16.97 -4.04
CA ALA A 512 -3.12 -17.49 -5.39
C ALA A 512 -4.17 -18.53 -5.81
N GLU A 513 -4.55 -19.45 -4.92
CA GLU A 513 -5.60 -20.45 -5.16
C GLU A 513 -6.97 -19.79 -5.39
N GLU A 514 -7.37 -18.85 -4.53
CA GLU A 514 -8.62 -18.09 -4.70
C GLU A 514 -8.61 -17.28 -6.01
N ASN A 515 -7.46 -16.74 -6.39
CA ASN A 515 -7.30 -15.99 -7.63
C ASN A 515 -7.46 -16.90 -8.84
N LEU A 516 -6.87 -18.09 -8.84
CA LEU A 516 -6.99 -19.04 -9.95
C LEU A 516 -8.47 -19.34 -10.25
N ALA A 517 -9.25 -19.72 -9.23
CA ALA A 517 -10.68 -19.99 -9.37
C ALA A 517 -11.47 -18.78 -9.91
N LYS A 518 -11.09 -17.56 -9.54
CA LYS A 518 -11.75 -16.33 -10.00
C LYS A 518 -11.31 -15.85 -11.39
N THR A 519 -10.18 -16.35 -11.88
CA THR A 519 -9.58 -15.94 -13.16
C THR A 519 -9.84 -16.95 -14.27
N GLU A 520 -10.17 -18.19 -13.92
CA GLU A 520 -10.36 -19.32 -14.83
C GLU A 520 -11.36 -19.08 -15.97
N PRO A 521 -12.59 -18.56 -15.76
CA PRO A 521 -13.52 -18.32 -16.86
C PRO A 521 -12.94 -17.38 -17.94
N ALA A 522 -12.32 -16.28 -17.50
CA ALA A 522 -11.71 -15.32 -18.41
C ALA A 522 -10.42 -15.85 -19.06
N ARG A 523 -9.69 -16.74 -18.36
CA ARG A 523 -8.50 -17.40 -18.87
C ARG A 523 -8.85 -18.33 -20.04
N LEU A 524 -9.78 -19.24 -19.81
CA LEU A 524 -10.21 -20.25 -20.78
C LEU A 524 -10.85 -19.60 -22.01
N VAL A 525 -11.80 -18.68 -21.83
CA VAL A 525 -12.44 -18.00 -22.96
C VAL A 525 -11.47 -17.16 -23.79
N SER A 526 -10.36 -16.68 -23.20
CA SER A 526 -9.35 -15.91 -23.93
C SER A 526 -8.51 -16.78 -24.87
N GLU A 527 -8.54 -18.11 -24.73
CA GLU A 527 -7.89 -19.04 -25.68
C GLU A 527 -8.62 -19.06 -27.03
N LEU A 528 -9.89 -18.65 -27.06
CA LEU A 528 -10.70 -18.48 -28.27
C LEU A 528 -10.54 -17.09 -28.93
N LEU A 529 -9.69 -16.22 -28.37
CA LEU A 529 -9.56 -14.82 -28.79
C LEU A 529 -8.15 -14.51 -29.28
N TYR A 530 -8.04 -13.48 -30.11
CA TYR A 530 -6.78 -13.06 -30.71
C TYR A 530 -6.36 -11.66 -30.22
N ASN A 531 -5.14 -11.58 -29.70
CA ASN A 531 -4.58 -10.36 -29.11
C ASN A 531 -3.86 -9.48 -30.14
N GLU A 532 -4.61 -8.80 -31.00
CA GLU A 532 -4.08 -7.98 -32.08
C GLU A 532 -4.85 -6.65 -32.22
N THR A 533 -4.15 -5.59 -32.63
CA THR A 533 -4.77 -4.28 -32.87
C THR A 533 -5.81 -4.28 -33.99
N ALA A 534 -5.75 -5.26 -34.89
CA ALA A 534 -6.71 -5.45 -35.98
C ALA A 534 -7.96 -6.23 -35.54
N SER A 535 -7.96 -6.84 -34.36
CA SER A 535 -9.13 -7.58 -33.87
C SER A 535 -10.34 -6.64 -33.73
N PRO A 536 -11.54 -7.07 -34.14
CA PRO A 536 -12.78 -6.40 -33.79
C PRO A 536 -12.89 -6.19 -32.27
N VAL A 537 -13.69 -5.21 -31.86
CA VAL A 537 -13.94 -4.97 -30.44
C VAL A 537 -14.58 -6.20 -29.80
N ILE A 538 -14.07 -6.59 -28.63
CA ILE A 538 -14.63 -7.65 -27.81
C ILE A 538 -15.70 -7.03 -26.90
N VAL A 539 -16.91 -7.51 -27.00
CA VAL A 539 -18.07 -7.10 -26.21
C VAL A 539 -18.29 -8.13 -25.12
N ALA A 540 -17.98 -7.78 -23.89
CA ALA A 540 -18.37 -8.54 -22.71
C ALA A 540 -19.85 -8.22 -22.41
N TYR A 541 -20.76 -8.99 -23.01
CA TYR A 541 -22.20 -8.81 -22.89
C TYR A 541 -22.71 -9.41 -21.59
N ASN A 542 -23.30 -8.58 -20.72
CA ASN A 542 -23.77 -8.97 -19.38
C ASN A 542 -22.73 -9.62 -18.44
N ILE A 543 -21.46 -9.67 -18.83
CA ILE A 543 -20.35 -10.14 -18.01
C ILE A 543 -19.89 -9.07 -17.00
N GLY A 544 -19.54 -9.52 -15.79
CA GLY A 544 -19.02 -8.67 -14.71
C GLY A 544 -17.68 -8.00 -15.03
N SER A 545 -17.41 -6.85 -14.42
CA SER A 545 -16.19 -6.06 -14.67
C SER A 545 -14.89 -6.79 -14.38
N ARG A 546 -14.91 -7.77 -13.47
CA ARG A 546 -13.78 -8.63 -13.16
C ARG A 546 -13.34 -9.45 -14.37
N ASN A 547 -14.25 -10.25 -14.94
CA ASN A 547 -13.94 -11.10 -16.08
C ASN A 547 -13.61 -10.25 -17.31
N ALA A 548 -14.39 -9.19 -17.58
CA ALA A 548 -14.11 -8.27 -18.69
C ALA A 548 -12.74 -7.59 -18.55
N GLY A 549 -12.36 -7.16 -17.35
CA GLY A 549 -11.04 -6.57 -17.08
C GLY A 549 -9.90 -7.57 -17.25
N LEU A 550 -10.11 -8.82 -16.88
CA LEU A 550 -9.12 -9.88 -17.08
C LEU A 550 -9.00 -10.28 -18.55
N VAL A 551 -10.10 -10.40 -19.30
CA VAL A 551 -10.07 -10.60 -20.75
C VAL A 551 -9.27 -9.47 -21.43
N GLN A 552 -9.48 -8.22 -21.01
CA GLN A 552 -8.70 -7.07 -21.51
C GLN A 552 -7.20 -7.18 -21.18
N PHE A 553 -6.87 -7.68 -19.99
CA PHE A 553 -5.48 -7.87 -19.59
C PHE A 553 -4.80 -9.04 -20.33
N LEU A 554 -5.55 -10.10 -20.64
CA LEU A 554 -5.07 -11.23 -21.45
C LEU A 554 -4.93 -10.86 -22.93
N ASN A 555 -5.78 -9.94 -23.41
CA ASN A 555 -5.78 -9.43 -24.78
C ASN A 555 -5.34 -7.96 -24.81
N LEU A 556 -4.09 -7.70 -24.42
CA LEU A 556 -3.53 -6.36 -24.20
C LEU A 556 -3.81 -5.35 -25.33
N ASN A 557 -3.72 -5.80 -26.59
CA ASN A 557 -3.79 -4.99 -27.80
C ASN A 557 -5.21 -4.89 -28.39
N THR A 558 -6.15 -5.69 -27.90
CA THR A 558 -7.54 -5.72 -28.38
C THR A 558 -8.42 -4.86 -27.48
N ARG A 559 -9.43 -4.18 -28.03
CA ARG A 559 -10.36 -3.38 -27.22
C ARG A 559 -11.46 -4.26 -26.63
N VAL A 560 -11.70 -4.17 -25.32
CA VAL A 560 -12.82 -4.81 -24.63
C VAL A 560 -13.82 -3.76 -24.14
N ALA A 561 -15.12 -4.02 -24.27
CA ALA A 561 -16.20 -3.15 -23.79
C ALA A 561 -17.24 -3.96 -23.01
N ILE A 562 -17.72 -3.43 -21.88
CA ILE A 562 -18.85 -4.03 -21.14
C ILE A 562 -20.16 -3.46 -21.69
N ILE A 563 -21.07 -4.32 -22.13
CA ILE A 563 -22.38 -3.92 -22.67
C ILE A 563 -23.49 -4.68 -21.94
N ARG A 564 -24.51 -3.94 -21.50
CA ARG A 564 -25.65 -4.49 -20.72
C ARG A 564 -26.99 -4.47 -21.45
N LYS A 565 -27.04 -3.85 -22.63
CA LYS A 565 -28.26 -3.69 -23.42
C LYS A 565 -27.96 -4.12 -24.85
N ALA A 566 -28.74 -5.07 -25.36
CA ALA A 566 -28.61 -5.63 -26.70
C ALA A 566 -28.48 -4.56 -27.80
N LYS A 567 -29.32 -3.53 -27.74
CA LYS A 567 -29.34 -2.41 -28.69
C LYS A 567 -28.04 -1.61 -28.78
N ASN A 568 -27.15 -1.76 -27.80
CA ASN A 568 -25.86 -1.08 -27.77
C ASN A 568 -24.72 -1.97 -28.31
N ILE A 569 -24.99 -3.24 -28.63
CA ILE A 569 -24.01 -4.15 -29.22
C ILE A 569 -23.68 -3.64 -30.63
N PRO A 570 -22.41 -3.33 -30.95
CA PRO A 570 -21.98 -2.90 -32.27
C PRO A 570 -22.38 -3.87 -33.39
N GLU A 571 -22.43 -3.40 -34.63
CA GLU A 571 -22.75 -4.26 -35.79
C GLU A 571 -21.61 -5.21 -36.15
N ASN A 572 -20.36 -4.80 -35.94
CA ASN A 572 -19.16 -5.62 -36.15
C ASN A 572 -18.38 -5.77 -34.84
N CYS A 573 -18.47 -6.94 -34.20
CA CYS A 573 -17.78 -7.22 -32.93
C CYS A 573 -17.66 -8.71 -32.65
N ILE A 574 -16.78 -9.06 -31.71
CA ILE A 574 -16.74 -10.37 -31.06
C ILE A 574 -17.52 -10.23 -29.76
N ILE A 575 -18.46 -11.11 -29.48
CA ILE A 575 -19.30 -11.09 -28.28
C ILE A 575 -18.85 -12.23 -27.38
N ILE A 576 -18.64 -11.93 -26.10
CA ILE A 576 -18.52 -12.91 -25.03
C ILE A 576 -19.74 -12.77 -24.14
N ALA A 577 -20.45 -13.86 -23.92
CA ALA A 577 -21.61 -13.93 -23.04
C ALA A 577 -21.52 -15.18 -22.15
N ASP A 578 -22.32 -15.23 -21.09
CA ASP A 578 -22.51 -16.45 -20.31
C ASP A 578 -23.13 -17.54 -21.21
N GLU A 579 -22.73 -18.79 -21.06
CA GLU A 579 -23.25 -19.92 -21.85
C GLU A 579 -24.77 -20.06 -21.70
N GLU A 580 -25.28 -19.80 -20.50
CA GLU A 580 -26.72 -19.86 -20.20
C GLU A 580 -27.48 -18.63 -20.75
N GLU A 581 -26.77 -17.60 -21.21
CA GLU A 581 -27.38 -16.34 -21.61
C GLU A 581 -27.80 -16.35 -23.09
N GLN A 582 -29.11 -16.35 -23.32
CA GLN A 582 -29.65 -16.20 -24.66
C GLN A 582 -29.33 -14.81 -25.22
N LEU A 583 -28.61 -14.79 -26.33
CA LEU A 583 -28.36 -13.56 -27.06
C LEU A 583 -29.66 -13.06 -27.70
N PRO A 584 -30.13 -11.84 -27.37
CA PRO A 584 -31.32 -11.25 -27.97
C PRO A 584 -31.00 -10.65 -29.36
N LEU A 585 -30.45 -11.48 -30.24
CA LEU A 585 -30.05 -11.13 -31.61
C LEU A 585 -30.75 -12.06 -32.60
N GLU A 586 -31.00 -11.57 -33.81
CA GLU A 586 -31.67 -12.36 -34.84
C GLU A 586 -30.83 -13.58 -35.24
N PRO A 587 -31.43 -14.78 -35.38
CA PRO A 587 -30.74 -15.95 -35.89
C PRO A 587 -30.03 -15.68 -37.22
N GLY A 588 -28.76 -16.07 -37.34
CA GLY A 588 -27.93 -15.85 -38.54
C GLY A 588 -27.21 -14.49 -38.60
N SER A 589 -27.45 -13.59 -37.63
CA SER A 589 -26.71 -12.31 -37.52
C SER A 589 -25.31 -12.43 -36.89
N PHE A 590 -24.97 -13.63 -36.39
CA PHE A 590 -23.69 -13.94 -35.75
C PHE A 590 -23.32 -15.42 -35.99
N ASP A 591 -22.02 -15.72 -35.92
CA ASP A 591 -21.48 -17.08 -35.95
C ASP A 591 -21.04 -17.48 -34.54
N TYR A 592 -21.33 -18.71 -34.13
CA TYR A 592 -20.78 -19.28 -32.90
C TYR A 592 -19.34 -19.75 -33.12
N ILE A 593 -18.45 -19.42 -32.20
CA ILE A 593 -17.02 -19.78 -32.26
C ILE A 593 -16.71 -20.95 -31.34
N GLY A 594 -17.19 -20.90 -30.09
CA GLY A 594 -16.87 -21.90 -29.08
C GLY A 594 -17.30 -21.46 -27.69
N THR A 595 -17.23 -22.39 -26.73
CA THR A 595 -17.52 -22.15 -25.31
C THR A 595 -16.42 -22.74 -24.47
N GLU A 596 -15.90 -21.92 -23.57
CA GLU A 596 -14.81 -22.29 -22.68
C GLU A 596 -14.99 -21.61 -21.33
N GLY A 597 -14.82 -22.36 -20.23
CA GLY A 597 -14.96 -21.83 -18.87
C GLY A 597 -16.35 -21.25 -18.54
N GLY A 598 -17.41 -21.77 -19.16
CA GLY A 598 -18.79 -21.30 -19.00
C GLY A 598 -19.11 -19.98 -19.72
N LEU A 599 -18.25 -19.55 -20.64
CA LEU A 599 -18.44 -18.36 -21.46
C LEU A 599 -18.40 -18.73 -22.94
N SER A 600 -19.40 -18.27 -23.69
CA SER A 600 -19.51 -18.51 -25.14
C SER A 600 -19.01 -17.31 -25.94
N VAL A 601 -18.35 -17.58 -27.06
CA VAL A 601 -17.82 -16.58 -27.99
C VAL A 601 -18.58 -16.62 -29.30
N TYR A 602 -18.99 -15.44 -29.76
CA TYR A 602 -19.74 -15.26 -31.01
C TYR A 602 -19.09 -14.16 -31.86
N ALA A 603 -19.11 -14.29 -33.18
CA ALA A 603 -18.67 -13.26 -34.11
C ALA A 603 -19.89 -12.63 -34.80
N LYS A 604 -20.14 -11.35 -34.56
CA LYS A 604 -21.25 -10.59 -35.14
C LYS A 604 -20.76 -9.63 -36.21
N GLY A 605 -21.38 -9.66 -37.38
CA GLY A 605 -21.03 -8.84 -38.55
C GLY A 605 -20.02 -9.51 -39.47
N GLU A 606 -20.04 -9.14 -40.75
CA GLU A 606 -19.23 -9.75 -41.81
C GLU A 606 -17.73 -9.69 -41.49
N THR A 607 -17.21 -8.51 -41.15
CA THR A 607 -15.78 -8.33 -40.86
C THR A 607 -15.30 -9.15 -39.66
N ALA A 608 -16.12 -9.27 -38.60
CA ALA A 608 -15.73 -10.04 -37.43
C ALA A 608 -15.76 -11.54 -37.69
N ARG A 609 -16.74 -12.02 -38.47
CA ARG A 609 -16.84 -13.42 -38.89
C ARG A 609 -15.67 -13.80 -39.78
N ASP A 610 -15.35 -12.98 -40.78
CA ASP A 610 -14.21 -13.21 -41.67
C ASP A 610 -12.89 -13.20 -40.91
N TYR A 611 -12.72 -12.26 -39.96
CA TYR A 611 -11.55 -12.22 -39.09
C TYR A 611 -11.36 -13.54 -38.32
N MET A 612 -12.41 -14.02 -37.65
CA MET A 612 -12.33 -15.26 -36.86
C MET A 612 -12.10 -16.49 -37.75
N ARG A 613 -12.78 -16.58 -38.90
CA ARG A 613 -12.58 -17.67 -39.87
C ARG A 613 -11.16 -17.70 -40.42
N TYR A 614 -10.62 -16.53 -40.78
CA TYR A 614 -9.25 -16.39 -41.26
C TYR A 614 -8.23 -16.85 -40.21
N LYS A 615 -8.39 -16.41 -38.96
CA LYS A 615 -7.49 -16.77 -37.87
C LYS A 615 -7.53 -18.26 -37.54
N HIS A 616 -8.73 -18.83 -37.41
CA HIS A 616 -8.91 -20.26 -37.18
C HIS A 616 -8.29 -21.09 -38.32
N SER A 617 -8.44 -20.65 -39.57
CA SER A 617 -7.82 -21.32 -40.72
C SER A 617 -6.29 -21.23 -40.68
N ALA A 618 -5.73 -20.10 -40.26
CA ALA A 618 -4.30 -19.91 -40.08
C ALA A 618 -3.74 -20.83 -38.99
N ASP A 619 -4.46 -21.00 -37.88
CA ASP A 619 -4.08 -21.89 -36.78
C ASP A 619 -4.08 -23.36 -37.22
N ILE A 620 -5.11 -23.81 -37.95
CA ILE A 620 -5.15 -25.15 -38.55
C ILE A 620 -3.95 -25.35 -39.48
N THR A 621 -3.66 -24.38 -40.32
CA THR A 621 -2.53 -24.46 -41.27
C THR A 621 -1.19 -24.58 -40.54
N ALA A 622 -1.00 -23.82 -39.45
CA ALA A 622 0.17 -23.90 -38.60
C ALA A 622 0.29 -25.26 -37.89
N LEU A 623 -0.80 -25.77 -37.31
CA LEU A 623 -0.87 -27.09 -36.67
C LEU A 623 -0.50 -28.23 -37.64
N VAL A 624 -1.00 -28.16 -38.88
CA VAL A 624 -0.68 -29.13 -39.94
C VAL A 624 0.80 -29.03 -40.34
N SER A 625 1.38 -27.83 -40.37
CA SER A 625 2.80 -27.65 -40.69
C SER A 625 3.76 -28.14 -39.59
N ASP A 626 3.32 -28.16 -38.33
CA ASP A 626 4.08 -28.67 -37.18
C ASP A 626 3.84 -30.17 -36.89
N GLY A 627 3.12 -30.88 -37.78
CA GLY A 627 2.89 -32.33 -37.64
C GLY A 627 1.81 -32.72 -36.63
N GLY A 628 0.97 -31.77 -36.20
CA GLY A 628 -0.19 -32.02 -35.34
C GLY A 628 -1.36 -32.68 -36.10
N THR A 629 -2.06 -33.61 -35.45
CA THR A 629 -3.30 -34.19 -35.97
C THR A 629 -4.48 -33.24 -35.78
N ILE A 630 -5.20 -32.95 -36.88
CA ILE A 630 -6.42 -32.14 -36.90
C ILE A 630 -7.53 -32.88 -36.11
N PRO A 631 -8.23 -32.25 -35.15
CA PRO A 631 -9.49 -32.77 -34.64
C PRO A 631 -10.53 -32.71 -35.77
N ALA A 632 -11.11 -33.86 -36.13
CA ALA A 632 -12.16 -33.90 -37.15
C ALA A 632 -13.33 -33.02 -36.72
N GLN A 633 -13.59 -31.92 -37.46
CA GLN A 633 -14.83 -31.17 -37.35
C GLN A 633 -15.98 -32.10 -37.75
N GLU A 634 -16.95 -32.26 -36.84
CA GLU A 634 -18.30 -32.75 -37.17
C GLU A 634 -18.95 -31.75 -38.13
N LEU A 635 -18.71 -31.97 -39.42
CA LEU A 635 -19.58 -31.56 -40.49
C LEU A 635 -20.82 -32.46 -40.46
N SER A 636 -21.81 -32.11 -39.65
CA SER A 636 -23.19 -32.51 -39.89
C SER A 636 -24.16 -31.57 -39.18
N ASP A 637 -24.82 -30.73 -39.98
CA ASP A 637 -26.18 -30.21 -39.81
C ASP A 637 -26.71 -29.98 -38.39
N HIS A 638 -26.71 -28.72 -37.93
CA HIS A 638 -27.92 -27.98 -37.50
C HIS A 638 -27.64 -26.51 -37.15
#